data_AF-A0AAN9QTF7-F1
#
_entry.id   AF-A0AAN9QTF7-F1
#
_cell.length_a   1.000
_cell.length_b   1.000
_cell.length_c   1.000
_cell.angle_alpha   90.00
_cell.angle_beta   90.00
_cell.angle_gamma   90.00
#
_symmetry.space_group_name_H-M   'P 1'
#
loop_
_entity.id
_entity.type
_entity.pdbx_description
1 polymer ?
#
loop_
_entity_poly.entity_id
_entity_poly.type
_entity_poly.pdbx_seq_one_letter_code
_entity_poly.pdbx_strand_id
1 'polypeptide(L)'
;MYLTIYISFVSSKCREDQQSLLLQFKNNLTFDPESSDNLKSWNQSIGCCDWEGVTCDEDGQVIGLELIYESISGGLDNSSTLFSLQHLSYISLDGNNFSSAVPEAFANLKNLTALRLSHCELIGMFPRKIFQMPTLSFIDISYNPNLRGFFPEFPINGSLQKLSVSSTNFSGQLPNSIGNLKNLSYLDLSSSNFSGSILSLGMCKNLVDIDLGNNSFSGMIPSSIFMLPSLEIIRLSNNKFYGQLSDFINASSTIELIDLSGNHLEGPIPISLLQLTNLTDLILSFNMFNGTIEPNMFSKLGNITKLDISHNNLTIIDTSISLTPFPLLPSLISVGFASCKLTTFPQFLKNHSQLEDIDLSDNHISGTIPKWIFCHDFLGKINLSHNYLDNWTEPILNNKSSYLSILDLNSNFLQGPLPALPQSISYIDFSNNNFSSIIPSKLGEHLHHTLFLSFASNNLQGYIPGSICNAPYLQVLDLSNNSLTGTIPKCLIAMNGTLSILDLGWNKLNGKIHTFPGLCSLTSLYLNGNSLRGKLPKYLTNCGMLEILDIRDNQIYDQFPCWLKNISTLRILVLGSNKFHGSLKCSGTKVAWPQLQIFDLASNNFDGRIPMSFFETWKATMAHENDGINKSRLGPLIFQIQKFGDLYNRAAVLKPSEPSGLYYQGKVTITSKEKQIELVKILPIYTAVDLSCNKFEGVIPQEFGLLNALYILNLSHNAFLGPIPSSLGNMKELESLDLSHNCLTGNIPTQITKLTFLSVINLSFNHLVGRIPIGTQIQSFPASSFKGNDGLCGLPLSQNCSGDRVPPTSISNADTKNSIDWNFISVELGFAFGIGIVVLSLVFYKSWRIRYWKCVDDILYHIFPHLDFVYERCGEQSYRTLRWKPY
;
A
#
# COMPACT_ATOMS: atom_id res chain seq x y z
N MET A 1 11.89 51.57 28.54
CA MET A 1 12.71 51.55 29.76
C MET A 1 11.86 50.88 30.84
N TYR A 2 11.89 49.55 30.88
CA TYR A 2 11.13 48.76 31.85
C TYR A 2 11.98 48.65 33.12
N LEU A 3 11.41 49.12 34.23
CA LEU A 3 12.03 49.07 35.55
C LEU A 3 11.86 47.64 36.08
N THR A 4 12.90 46.82 35.98
CA THR A 4 12.91 45.49 36.61
C THR A 4 13.19 45.66 38.10
N ILE A 5 12.13 45.54 38.91
CA ILE A 5 12.26 45.47 40.36
C ILE A 5 12.67 44.03 40.70
N TYR A 6 13.93 43.84 41.09
CA TYR A 6 14.39 42.60 41.73
C TYR A 6 13.82 42.54 43.16
N ILE A 7 12.69 41.86 43.33
CA ILE A 7 12.26 41.42 44.66
C ILE A 7 13.01 40.11 44.93
N SER A 8 14.04 40.16 45.77
CA SER A 8 14.67 38.94 46.30
C SER A 8 13.68 38.30 47.28
N PHE A 9 13.00 37.24 46.83
CA PHE A 9 12.35 36.32 47.78
C PHE A 9 13.46 35.65 48.59
N VAL A 10 13.32 35.71 49.92
CA VAL A 10 14.11 34.85 50.80
C VAL A 10 13.66 33.42 50.50
N SER A 11 14.47 32.67 49.75
CA SER A 11 14.28 31.24 49.53
C SER A 11 14.17 30.58 50.91
N SER A 12 12.97 30.06 51.22
CA SER A 12 12.76 29.27 52.41
C SER A 12 13.68 28.04 52.32
N LYS A 13 14.51 27.84 53.34
CA LYS A 13 15.48 26.76 53.33
C LYS A 13 14.72 25.42 53.23
N CYS A 14 14.98 24.66 52.17
CA CYS A 14 14.45 23.31 51.99
C CYS A 14 14.60 22.49 53.27
N ARG A 15 13.55 21.75 53.64
CA ARG A 15 13.62 20.86 54.80
C ARG A 15 14.63 19.73 54.55
N GLU A 16 15.52 19.50 55.52
CA GLU A 16 16.65 18.57 55.38
C GLU A 16 16.20 17.12 55.12
N ASP A 17 15.06 16.70 55.67
CA ASP A 17 14.46 15.39 55.41
C ASP A 17 14.02 15.23 53.93
N GLN A 18 13.42 16.26 53.34
CA GLN A 18 12.98 16.24 51.93
C GLN A 18 14.16 16.32 50.97
N GLN A 19 15.18 17.13 51.29
CA GLN A 19 16.44 17.14 50.54
C GLN A 19 17.08 15.74 50.54
N SER A 20 17.11 15.06 51.70
CA SER A 20 17.62 13.69 51.79
C SER A 20 16.80 12.71 50.95
N LEU A 21 15.47 12.80 50.98
CA LEU A 21 14.59 11.93 50.18
C LEU A 21 14.79 12.09 48.67
N LEU A 22 14.98 13.33 48.19
CA LEU A 22 15.26 13.62 46.79
C LEU A 22 16.65 13.13 46.35
N LEU A 23 17.68 13.25 47.20
CA LEU A 23 18.99 12.67 46.91
C LEU A 23 18.95 11.13 46.87
N GLN A 24 18.18 10.51 47.76
CA GLN A 24 17.94 9.06 47.72
C GLN A 24 17.20 8.66 46.44
N PHE A 25 16.21 9.45 46.01
CA PHE A 25 15.50 9.24 44.75
C PHE A 25 16.48 9.30 43.58
N LYS A 26 17.26 10.38 43.48
CA LYS A 26 18.31 10.57 42.45
C LYS A 26 19.28 9.38 42.40
N ASN A 27 19.73 8.87 43.54
CA ASN A 27 20.68 7.74 43.60
C ASN A 27 20.10 6.41 43.09
N ASN A 28 18.77 6.27 43.07
CA ASN A 28 18.09 5.09 42.52
C ASN A 28 17.79 5.22 41.02
N LEU A 29 17.95 6.42 40.44
CA LEU A 29 17.80 6.65 39.00
C LEU A 29 19.07 6.25 38.24
N THR A 30 18.90 5.83 37.00
CA THR A 30 19.98 5.63 36.03
C THR A 30 19.87 6.67 34.93
N PHE A 31 20.88 7.52 34.77
CA PHE A 31 20.92 8.61 33.80
C PHE A 31 22.37 8.94 33.44
N ASP A 32 22.58 9.67 32.34
CA ASP A 32 23.90 10.21 31.97
C ASP A 32 24.07 11.62 32.56
N PRO A 33 25.04 11.84 33.48
CA PRO A 33 25.28 13.15 34.08
C PRO A 33 25.71 14.25 33.11
N GLU A 34 26.19 13.91 31.90
CA GLU A 34 26.55 14.90 30.89
C GLU A 34 25.36 15.33 30.02
N SER A 35 24.29 14.52 29.96
CA SER A 35 23.06 14.85 29.23
C SER A 35 21.95 15.40 30.12
N SER A 36 22.08 15.30 31.44
CA SER A 36 21.06 15.73 32.40
C SER A 36 21.34 17.13 32.91
N ASP A 37 20.43 18.06 32.61
CA ASP A 37 20.51 19.45 33.06
C ASP A 37 20.12 19.55 34.54
N ASN A 38 18.96 18.98 34.89
CA ASN A 38 18.41 19.08 36.23
C ASN A 38 19.24 18.30 37.27
N LEU A 39 19.41 16.98 37.07
CA LEU A 39 19.97 16.11 38.11
C LEU A 39 21.45 16.39 38.38
N LYS A 40 22.20 16.97 37.43
CA LYS A 40 23.60 17.38 37.65
C LYS A 40 23.73 18.47 38.71
N SER A 41 22.76 19.38 38.80
CA SER A 41 22.76 20.49 39.76
C SER A 41 22.49 20.02 41.21
N TRP A 42 21.79 18.90 41.39
CA TRP A 42 21.36 18.42 42.71
C TRP A 42 22.54 17.94 43.56
N ASN A 43 22.88 18.71 44.60
CA ASN A 43 23.99 18.41 45.50
C ASN A 43 23.68 18.85 46.95
N GLN A 44 24.44 18.33 47.92
CA GLN A 44 24.25 18.66 49.34
C GLN A 44 24.66 20.09 49.72
N SER A 45 25.45 20.79 48.88
CA SER A 45 25.96 22.13 49.17
C SER A 45 24.98 23.27 48.90
N ILE A 46 23.90 23.03 48.16
CA ILE A 46 22.81 23.99 47.93
C ILE A 46 21.46 23.39 48.36
N GLY A 47 20.52 24.25 48.80
CA GLY A 47 19.21 23.81 49.27
C GLY A 47 18.38 23.22 48.13
N CYS A 48 17.55 22.20 48.43
CA CYS A 48 16.78 21.51 47.38
C CYS A 48 15.77 22.41 46.65
N CYS A 49 15.31 23.49 47.28
CA CYS A 49 14.38 24.45 46.67
C CYS A 49 15.05 25.34 45.61
N ASP A 50 16.38 25.34 45.55
CA ASP A 50 17.15 26.03 44.52
C ASP A 50 17.63 25.04 43.41
N TRP A 51 17.24 23.76 43.49
CA TRP A 51 17.57 22.78 42.46
C TRP A 51 16.67 22.94 41.24
N GLU A 52 17.27 22.85 40.06
CA GLU A 52 16.50 22.81 38.82
C GLU A 52 15.56 21.59 38.82
N GLY A 53 14.32 21.80 38.40
CA GLY A 53 13.27 20.78 38.44
C GLY A 53 12.60 20.57 39.80
N VAL A 54 12.97 21.29 40.87
CA VAL A 54 12.30 21.20 42.19
C VAL A 54 11.59 22.50 42.52
N THR A 55 10.31 22.40 42.90
CA THR A 55 9.53 23.56 43.34
C THR A 55 9.13 23.38 44.81
N CYS A 56 9.36 24.41 45.62
CA CYS A 56 8.94 24.47 47.01
C CYS A 56 7.86 25.52 47.27
N ASP A 57 7.09 25.35 48.35
CA ASP A 57 6.20 26.37 48.89
C ASP A 57 6.94 27.40 49.77
N GLU A 58 6.20 28.39 50.28
CA GLU A 58 6.74 29.44 51.16
C GLU A 58 7.36 28.88 52.46
N ASP A 59 6.98 27.67 52.89
CA ASP A 59 7.50 26.97 54.08
C ASP A 59 8.71 26.06 53.77
N GLY A 60 9.18 26.03 52.52
CA GLY A 60 10.33 25.23 52.07
C GLY A 60 10.01 23.75 51.88
N GLN A 61 8.73 23.42 51.66
CA GLN A 61 8.27 22.05 51.39
C GLN A 61 8.19 21.81 49.89
N VAL A 62 8.70 20.68 49.43
CA VAL A 62 8.70 20.25 48.04
C VAL A 62 7.27 19.93 47.59
N ILE A 63 6.77 20.74 46.66
CA ILE A 63 5.43 20.66 46.08
C ILE A 63 5.46 20.29 44.58
N GLY A 64 6.59 20.43 43.90
CA GLY A 64 6.73 20.15 42.48
C GLY A 64 8.02 19.42 42.14
N LEU A 65 7.92 18.46 41.22
CA LEU A 65 9.06 17.76 40.64
C LEU A 65 8.90 17.71 39.11
N GLU A 66 9.87 18.26 38.38
CA GLU A 66 9.91 18.30 36.92
C GLU A 66 11.26 17.80 36.41
N LEU A 67 11.26 16.63 35.76
CA LEU A 67 12.46 15.99 35.20
C LEU A 67 12.13 15.53 33.78
N ILE A 68 12.10 16.44 32.81
CA ILE A 68 11.61 16.20 31.44
C ILE A 68 12.79 15.99 30.48
N TYR A 69 12.74 14.98 29.61
CA TYR A 69 13.78 14.67 28.60
C TYR A 69 15.19 14.46 29.18
N GLU A 70 15.28 13.98 30.42
CA GLU A 70 16.54 13.78 31.16
C GLU A 70 17.21 12.43 30.86
N SER A 71 16.66 11.64 29.91
CA SER A 71 17.12 10.28 29.58
C SER A 71 17.19 9.34 30.80
N ILE A 72 16.28 9.52 31.76
CA ILE A 72 16.24 8.76 33.00
C ILE A 72 15.66 7.36 32.75
N SER A 73 16.22 6.36 33.42
CA SER A 73 15.69 4.99 33.53
C SER A 73 15.80 4.46 34.97
N GLY A 74 15.03 3.43 35.31
CA GLY A 74 15.05 2.83 36.66
C GLY A 74 14.53 3.75 37.78
N GLY A 75 14.55 3.26 39.02
CA GLY A 75 14.24 4.02 40.24
C GLY A 75 12.77 4.44 40.48
N LEU A 76 11.87 4.11 39.54
CA LEU A 76 10.43 4.36 39.65
C LEU A 76 9.66 3.05 39.88
N ASP A 77 9.62 2.58 41.12
CA ASP A 77 8.81 1.44 41.58
C ASP A 77 8.03 1.80 42.86
N ASN A 78 7.11 0.96 43.33
CA ASN A 78 6.27 1.24 44.51
C ASN A 78 7.05 1.56 45.81
N SER A 79 8.34 1.21 45.90
CA SER A 79 9.22 1.50 47.06
C SER A 79 10.02 2.79 46.93
N SER A 80 9.87 3.52 45.81
CA SER A 80 10.57 4.77 45.55
C SER A 80 10.35 5.81 46.66
N THR A 81 11.44 6.48 47.06
CA THR A 81 11.41 7.54 48.08
C THR A 81 10.60 8.76 47.66
N LEU A 82 10.34 8.91 46.35
CA LEU A 82 9.43 9.91 45.79
C LEU A 82 8.08 9.92 46.51
N PHE A 83 7.53 8.74 46.83
CA PHE A 83 6.23 8.62 47.48
C PHE A 83 6.23 9.02 48.96
N SER A 84 7.39 9.33 49.54
CA SER A 84 7.50 9.87 50.90
C SER A 84 7.34 11.40 50.93
N LEU A 85 7.40 12.08 49.78
CA LEU A 85 7.19 13.53 49.66
C LEU A 85 5.69 13.85 49.60
N GLN A 86 5.02 13.79 50.74
CA GLN A 86 3.55 13.87 50.86
C GLN A 86 2.93 15.22 50.43
N HIS A 87 3.74 16.27 50.26
CA HIS A 87 3.31 17.59 49.85
C HIS A 87 3.34 17.81 48.33
N LEU A 88 3.83 16.83 47.56
CA LEU A 88 3.85 16.91 46.10
C LEU A 88 2.43 17.14 45.54
N SER A 89 2.33 18.21 44.76
CA SER A 89 1.16 18.65 44.02
C SER A 89 1.33 18.45 42.52
N TYR A 90 2.55 18.57 41.99
CA TYR A 90 2.85 18.44 40.57
C TYR A 90 4.04 17.51 40.34
N ILE A 91 3.87 16.52 39.46
CA ILE A 91 4.95 15.63 39.02
C ILE A 91 4.92 15.56 37.49
N SER A 92 6.05 15.87 36.86
CA SER A 92 6.28 15.68 35.43
C SER A 92 7.59 14.95 35.18
N LEU A 93 7.50 13.79 34.53
CA LEU A 93 8.64 12.97 34.15
C LEU A 93 8.66 12.68 32.64
N ASP A 94 8.03 13.54 31.83
CA ASP A 94 7.83 13.34 30.40
C ASP A 94 9.15 13.10 29.64
N GLY A 95 9.12 12.25 28.60
CA GLY A 95 10.26 12.07 27.68
C GLY A 95 11.45 11.27 28.24
N ASN A 96 11.23 10.47 29.30
CA ASN A 96 12.25 9.59 29.87
C ASN A 96 12.10 8.12 29.41
N ASN A 97 13.02 7.23 29.80
CA ASN A 97 12.97 5.81 29.42
C ASN A 97 12.86 4.90 30.65
N PHE A 98 11.76 4.98 31.39
CA PHE A 98 11.58 4.18 32.58
C PHE A 98 11.41 2.68 32.28
N SER A 99 10.82 2.33 31.13
CA SER A 99 10.62 0.93 30.70
C SER A 99 9.99 0.05 31.78
N SER A 100 9.12 0.61 32.62
CA SER A 100 8.59 -0.02 33.84
C SER A 100 7.08 0.17 34.00
N ALA A 101 6.49 -0.58 34.93
CA ALA A 101 5.07 -0.45 35.25
C ALA A 101 4.81 0.76 36.14
N VAL A 102 3.72 1.49 35.89
CA VAL A 102 3.34 2.66 36.70
C VAL A 102 3.02 2.22 38.14
N PRO A 103 3.73 2.74 39.16
CA PRO A 103 3.47 2.42 40.56
C PRO A 103 2.07 2.85 41.01
N GLU A 104 1.33 1.97 41.68
CA GLU A 104 0.06 2.33 42.34
C GLU A 104 0.30 3.32 43.50
N ALA A 105 1.53 3.37 44.04
CA ALA A 105 1.94 4.28 45.09
C ALA A 105 1.78 5.77 44.75
N PHE A 106 1.64 6.15 43.47
CA PHE A 106 1.21 7.52 43.10
C PHE A 106 -0.12 7.92 43.76
N ALA A 107 -1.03 6.96 43.97
CA ALA A 107 -2.30 7.20 44.65
C ALA A 107 -2.15 7.54 46.15
N ASN A 108 -0.95 7.38 46.73
CA ASN A 108 -0.67 7.77 48.11
C ASN A 108 -0.40 9.28 48.25
N LEU A 109 -0.09 9.99 47.16
CA LEU A 109 0.19 11.42 47.16
C LEU A 109 -1.12 12.22 47.16
N LYS A 110 -1.66 12.47 48.35
CA LYS A 110 -3.01 13.04 48.52
C LYS A 110 -3.17 14.47 48.03
N ASN A 111 -2.07 15.21 47.85
CA ASN A 111 -2.09 16.58 47.34
C ASN A 111 -1.87 16.67 45.83
N LEU A 112 -1.64 15.53 45.16
CA LEU A 112 -1.27 15.52 43.76
C LEU A 112 -2.43 16.04 42.89
N THR A 113 -2.16 17.10 42.14
CA THR A 113 -3.08 17.75 41.20
C THR A 113 -2.72 17.47 39.75
N ALA A 114 -1.44 17.22 39.44
CA ALA A 114 -0.99 16.89 38.10
C ALA A 114 0.02 15.75 38.10
N LEU A 115 -0.18 14.79 37.19
CA LEU A 115 0.73 13.67 36.93
C LEU A 115 0.98 13.57 35.42
N ARG A 116 2.22 13.83 34.99
CA ARG A 116 2.65 13.73 33.60
C ARG A 116 3.76 12.69 33.46
N LEU A 117 3.52 11.68 32.63
CA LEU A 117 4.40 10.55 32.33
C LEU A 117 4.35 10.21 30.82
N SER A 118 4.23 11.23 29.97
CA SER A 118 4.18 11.07 28.51
C SER A 118 5.52 10.59 27.98
N HIS A 119 5.51 9.73 26.95
CA HIS A 119 6.72 9.26 26.26
C HIS A 119 7.78 8.68 27.23
N CYS A 120 7.35 7.79 28.12
CA CYS A 120 8.14 7.24 29.22
C CYS A 120 8.56 5.76 29.04
N GLU A 121 8.21 5.17 27.88
CA GLU A 121 8.29 3.73 27.59
C GLU A 121 7.57 2.85 28.65
N LEU A 122 6.50 3.36 29.25
CA LEU A 122 5.76 2.66 30.31
C LEU A 122 5.12 1.36 29.79
N ILE A 123 5.13 0.34 30.64
CA ILE A 123 4.59 -0.99 30.32
C ILE A 123 3.55 -1.43 31.37
N GLY A 124 2.87 -2.55 31.11
CA GLY A 124 1.98 -3.17 32.09
C GLY A 124 0.62 -2.48 32.20
N MET A 125 -0.04 -2.64 33.35
CA MET A 125 -1.41 -2.14 33.59
C MET A 125 -1.37 -0.85 34.39
N PHE A 126 -2.03 0.20 33.90
CA PHE A 126 -2.13 1.46 34.63
C PHE A 126 -3.04 1.33 35.88
N PRO A 127 -2.61 1.83 37.07
CA PRO A 127 -3.39 1.72 38.29
C PRO A 127 -4.70 2.53 38.26
N ARG A 128 -5.84 1.84 38.35
CA ARG A 128 -7.17 2.47 38.27
C ARG A 128 -7.45 3.49 39.37
N LYS A 129 -6.87 3.31 40.56
CA LYS A 129 -7.08 4.22 41.70
C LYS A 129 -6.62 5.64 41.42
N ILE A 130 -5.63 5.83 40.54
CA ILE A 130 -5.12 7.16 40.18
C ILE A 130 -6.22 7.99 39.50
N PHE A 131 -7.03 7.40 38.62
CA PHE A 131 -8.17 8.07 37.99
C PHE A 131 -9.29 8.48 38.95
N GLN A 132 -9.30 7.92 40.17
CA GLN A 132 -10.32 8.18 41.19
C GLN A 132 -9.84 9.14 42.28
N MET A 133 -8.61 9.67 42.17
CA MET A 133 -8.08 10.63 43.12
C MET A 133 -8.87 11.95 43.06
N PRO A 134 -9.36 12.47 44.21
CA PRO A 134 -10.23 13.64 44.24
C PRO A 134 -9.51 14.98 44.03
N THR A 135 -8.17 14.98 44.05
CA THR A 135 -7.34 16.19 43.85
C THR A 135 -6.79 16.29 42.43
N LEU A 136 -6.72 15.17 41.72
CA LEU A 136 -6.01 15.07 40.45
C LEU A 136 -6.85 15.74 39.35
N SER A 137 -6.33 16.84 38.81
CA SER A 137 -6.97 17.64 37.76
C SER A 137 -6.35 17.41 36.39
N PHE A 138 -5.09 16.98 36.33
CA PHE A 138 -4.39 16.71 35.07
C PHE A 138 -3.67 15.37 35.10
N ILE A 139 -4.00 14.50 34.14
CA ILE A 139 -3.26 13.27 33.85
C ILE A 139 -2.82 13.30 32.39
N ASP A 140 -1.53 13.11 32.14
CA ASP A 140 -0.99 12.83 30.82
C ASP A 140 -0.08 11.60 30.89
N ILE A 141 -0.48 10.52 30.25
CA ILE A 141 0.31 9.28 30.14
C ILE A 141 0.45 8.85 28.67
N SER A 142 0.32 9.80 27.76
CA SER A 142 0.32 9.59 26.32
C SER A 142 1.66 9.02 25.80
N TYR A 143 1.65 8.51 24.57
CA TYR A 143 2.85 8.00 23.88
C TYR A 143 3.59 6.89 24.65
N ASN A 144 2.85 5.99 25.29
CA ASN A 144 3.38 4.78 25.91
C ASN A 144 2.74 3.53 25.25
N PRO A 145 3.26 3.07 24.10
CA PRO A 145 2.58 2.08 23.25
C PRO A 145 2.38 0.71 23.89
N ASN A 146 3.17 0.40 24.93
CA ASN A 146 3.12 -0.85 25.67
C ASN A 146 2.28 -0.77 26.96
N LEU A 147 1.80 0.43 27.34
CA LEU A 147 0.97 0.65 28.50
C LEU A 147 -0.48 0.27 28.21
N ARG A 148 -1.05 -0.59 29.07
CA ARG A 148 -2.43 -1.08 28.98
C ARG A 148 -3.25 -0.48 30.11
N GLY A 149 -4.56 -0.39 29.92
CA GLY A 149 -5.45 0.15 30.94
C GLY A 149 -6.92 0.10 30.56
N PHE A 150 -7.76 0.35 31.55
CA PHE A 150 -9.21 0.51 31.42
C PHE A 150 -9.65 1.61 32.38
N PHE A 151 -10.57 2.47 31.97
CA PHE A 151 -11.13 3.47 32.89
C PHE A 151 -12.04 2.80 33.94
N PRO A 152 -11.91 3.19 35.23
CA PRO A 152 -12.90 2.86 36.25
C PRO A 152 -14.11 3.80 36.15
N GLU A 153 -15.12 3.57 36.97
CA GLU A 153 -16.14 4.60 37.17
C GLU A 153 -15.53 5.85 37.83
N PHE A 154 -15.78 7.02 37.23
CA PHE A 154 -15.30 8.31 37.71
C PHE A 154 -16.17 8.83 38.88
N PRO A 155 -15.56 9.41 39.91
CA PRO A 155 -16.27 9.91 41.08
C PRO A 155 -17.21 11.07 40.72
N ILE A 156 -18.32 11.18 41.45
CA ILE A 156 -19.23 12.33 41.37
C ILE A 156 -18.44 13.59 41.76
N ASN A 157 -18.51 14.64 40.93
CA ASN A 157 -17.72 15.86 41.08
C ASN A 157 -16.20 15.64 41.08
N GLY A 158 -15.71 14.66 40.30
CA GLY A 158 -14.28 14.44 40.12
C GLY A 158 -13.55 15.71 39.64
N SER A 159 -12.31 15.87 40.08
CA SER A 159 -11.47 17.05 39.86
C SER A 159 -10.85 17.14 38.46
N LEU A 160 -10.88 16.06 37.68
CA LEU A 160 -10.22 15.99 36.37
C LEU A 160 -10.72 17.08 35.42
N GLN A 161 -9.75 17.82 34.89
CA GLN A 161 -9.89 18.87 33.89
C GLN A 161 -9.25 18.46 32.56
N LYS A 162 -8.08 17.83 32.63
CA LYS A 162 -7.33 17.36 31.46
C LYS A 162 -6.97 15.89 31.61
N LEU A 163 -7.32 15.09 30.62
CA LEU A 163 -7.03 13.66 30.61
C LEU A 163 -6.50 13.26 29.23
N SER A 164 -5.24 12.84 29.16
CA SER A 164 -4.66 12.22 27.97
C SER A 164 -4.10 10.83 28.27
N VAL A 165 -4.53 9.86 27.46
CA VAL A 165 -3.97 8.50 27.43
C VAL A 165 -3.63 8.08 25.99
N SER A 166 -3.46 9.04 25.08
CA SER A 166 -3.33 8.78 23.66
C SER A 166 -2.08 8.02 23.27
N SER A 167 -2.12 7.32 22.14
CA SER A 167 -1.03 6.47 21.66
C SER A 167 -0.59 5.43 22.71
N THR A 168 -1.56 4.82 23.39
CA THR A 168 -1.34 3.71 24.34
C THR A 168 -2.15 2.47 23.91
N ASN A 169 -2.03 1.38 24.66
CA ASN A 169 -2.83 0.17 24.47
C ASN A 169 -4.00 0.10 25.47
N PHE A 170 -4.50 1.25 25.93
CA PHE A 170 -5.75 1.34 26.71
C PHE A 170 -6.94 0.82 25.89
N SER A 171 -7.88 0.15 26.55
CA SER A 171 -9.01 -0.47 25.89
C SER A 171 -10.27 -0.48 26.76
N GLY A 172 -11.36 -1.04 26.23
CA GLY A 172 -12.65 -1.10 26.90
C GLY A 172 -13.60 0.01 26.44
N GLN A 173 -14.67 0.23 27.19
CA GLN A 173 -15.66 1.27 26.89
C GLN A 173 -15.40 2.52 27.72
N LEU A 174 -15.82 3.69 27.22
CA LEU A 174 -15.88 4.91 28.01
C LEU A 174 -17.04 4.77 29.02
N PRO A 175 -16.77 4.77 30.34
CA PRO A 175 -17.82 4.59 31.34
C PRO A 175 -18.77 5.79 31.36
N ASN A 176 -20.05 5.55 31.62
CA ASN A 176 -21.06 6.62 31.64
C ASN A 176 -20.78 7.68 32.72
N SER A 177 -20.08 7.31 33.79
CA SER A 177 -19.60 8.23 34.81
C SER A 177 -18.60 9.27 34.31
N ILE A 178 -18.08 9.20 33.08
CA ILE A 178 -17.33 10.33 32.49
C ILE A 178 -18.14 11.63 32.56
N GLY A 179 -19.48 11.53 32.46
CA GLY A 179 -20.40 12.65 32.62
C GLY A 179 -20.39 13.29 34.02
N ASN A 180 -19.75 12.67 35.02
CA ASN A 180 -19.54 13.24 36.35
C ASN A 180 -18.42 14.28 36.39
N LEU A 181 -17.50 14.26 35.43
CA LEU A 181 -16.35 15.16 35.37
C LEU A 181 -16.76 16.52 34.81
N LYS A 182 -17.44 17.33 35.64
CA LYS A 182 -17.98 18.62 35.20
C LYS A 182 -16.92 19.65 34.83
N ASN A 183 -15.69 19.48 35.31
CA ASN A 183 -14.58 20.38 35.01
C ASN A 183 -13.73 19.91 33.82
N LEU A 184 -14.05 18.77 33.20
CA LEU A 184 -13.31 18.23 32.07
C LEU A 184 -13.39 19.20 30.89
N SER A 185 -12.22 19.70 30.48
CA SER A 185 -12.04 20.65 29.38
C SER A 185 -11.23 20.07 28.22
N TYR A 186 -10.34 19.12 28.50
CA TYR A 186 -9.50 18.45 27.50
C TYR A 186 -9.55 16.94 27.68
N LEU A 187 -9.91 16.22 26.62
CA LEU A 187 -9.95 14.76 26.60
C LEU A 187 -9.29 14.23 25.33
N ASP A 188 -8.14 13.57 25.48
CA ASP A 188 -7.43 12.91 24.38
C ASP A 188 -7.26 11.41 24.66
N LEU A 189 -8.05 10.61 23.95
CA LEU A 189 -8.02 9.15 23.98
C LEU A 189 -7.53 8.57 22.65
N SER A 190 -6.96 9.39 21.78
CA SER A 190 -6.67 9.02 20.40
C SER A 190 -5.65 7.88 20.28
N SER A 191 -5.68 7.18 19.14
CA SER A 191 -4.71 6.12 18.80
C SER A 191 -4.57 5.03 19.86
N SER A 192 -5.71 4.60 20.41
CA SER A 192 -5.83 3.57 21.46
C SER A 192 -6.79 2.45 21.01
N ASN A 193 -7.22 1.58 21.92
CA ASN A 193 -8.11 0.44 21.64
C ASN A 193 -9.49 0.60 22.33
N PHE A 194 -9.99 1.83 22.49
CA PHE A 194 -11.32 2.06 23.07
C PHE A 194 -12.44 1.65 22.12
N SER A 195 -13.61 1.34 22.69
CA SER A 195 -14.80 0.89 21.97
C SER A 195 -16.09 1.37 22.65
N GLY A 196 -17.24 1.03 22.09
CA GLY A 196 -18.54 1.41 22.65
C GLY A 196 -18.92 2.86 22.33
N SER A 197 -19.88 3.41 23.07
CA SER A 197 -20.53 4.68 22.74
C SER A 197 -19.98 5.86 23.53
N ILE A 198 -20.17 7.06 22.99
CA ILE A 198 -19.73 8.34 23.57
C ILE A 198 -20.89 9.22 24.06
N LEU A 199 -22.12 8.69 24.15
CA LEU A 199 -23.33 9.47 24.51
C LEU A 199 -23.15 10.34 25.76
N SER A 200 -22.44 9.82 26.76
CA SER A 200 -22.23 10.49 28.06
C SER A 200 -21.35 11.74 27.99
N LEU A 201 -20.59 11.96 26.89
CA LEU A 201 -19.79 13.17 26.71
C LEU A 201 -20.63 14.44 26.57
N GLY A 202 -21.87 14.32 26.09
CA GLY A 202 -22.82 15.45 26.05
C GLY A 202 -23.13 16.05 27.43
N MET A 203 -22.74 15.39 28.53
CA MET A 203 -22.93 15.87 29.90
C MET A 203 -21.77 16.73 30.43
N CYS A 204 -20.65 16.80 29.72
CA CYS A 204 -19.42 17.49 30.12
C CYS A 204 -19.38 18.90 29.51
N LYS A 205 -20.07 19.85 30.16
CA LYS A 205 -20.34 21.19 29.60
C LYS A 205 -19.14 22.10 29.39
N ASN A 206 -18.01 21.79 30.04
CA ASN A 206 -16.79 22.59 29.99
C ASN A 206 -15.76 22.06 28.98
N LEU A 207 -16.12 21.04 28.18
CA LEU A 207 -15.25 20.51 27.13
C LEU A 207 -14.93 21.59 26.10
N VAL A 208 -13.65 21.70 25.78
CA VAL A 208 -13.07 22.61 24.78
C VAL A 208 -12.47 21.81 23.63
N ASP A 209 -11.73 20.75 23.95
CA ASP A 209 -11.07 19.87 22.97
C ASP A 209 -11.36 18.40 23.30
N ILE A 210 -11.81 17.68 22.27
CA ILE A 210 -12.08 16.24 22.31
C ILE A 210 -11.34 15.60 21.14
N ASP A 211 -10.38 14.71 21.45
CA ASP A 211 -9.75 13.83 20.48
C ASP A 211 -9.96 12.35 20.86
N LEU A 212 -10.77 11.67 20.06
CA LEU A 212 -11.05 10.24 20.16
C LEU A 212 -10.62 9.48 18.91
N GLY A 213 -9.81 10.10 18.04
CA GLY A 213 -9.44 9.56 16.75
C GLY A 213 -8.74 8.21 16.83
N ASN A 214 -8.82 7.40 15.77
CA ASN A 214 -8.10 6.13 15.64
C ASN A 214 -8.38 5.13 16.78
N ASN A 215 -9.67 4.83 17.00
CA ASN A 215 -10.14 3.87 18.00
C ASN A 215 -11.16 2.91 17.37
N SER A 216 -11.90 2.17 18.20
CA SER A 216 -13.05 1.34 17.79
C SER A 216 -14.37 1.82 18.42
N PHE A 217 -14.50 3.12 18.72
CA PHE A 217 -15.77 3.69 19.19
C PHE A 217 -16.88 3.48 18.15
N SER A 218 -18.11 3.32 18.60
CA SER A 218 -19.26 2.93 17.79
C SER A 218 -20.55 3.53 18.34
N GLY A 219 -21.66 3.38 17.61
CA GLY A 219 -22.94 3.98 17.96
C GLY A 219 -23.10 5.35 17.31
N MET A 220 -24.16 6.05 17.70
CA MET A 220 -24.47 7.38 17.18
C MET A 220 -23.67 8.46 17.89
N ILE A 221 -23.28 9.50 17.15
CA ILE A 221 -22.73 10.73 17.72
C ILE A 221 -23.90 11.56 18.29
N PRO A 222 -23.91 11.90 19.59
CA PRO A 222 -25.01 12.65 20.19
C PRO A 222 -25.02 14.10 19.70
N SER A 223 -26.16 14.61 19.23
CA SER A 223 -26.28 16.00 18.75
C SER A 223 -25.93 17.05 19.82
N SER A 224 -26.10 16.71 21.10
CA SER A 224 -25.71 17.56 22.23
C SER A 224 -24.22 17.93 22.25
N ILE A 225 -23.35 17.13 21.61
CA ILE A 225 -21.91 17.42 21.56
C ILE A 225 -21.64 18.71 20.77
N PHE A 226 -22.36 18.91 19.66
CA PHE A 226 -22.25 20.11 18.81
C PHE A 226 -22.88 21.35 19.46
N MET A 227 -23.60 21.17 20.57
CA MET A 227 -24.27 22.22 21.33
C MET A 227 -23.52 22.58 22.62
N LEU A 228 -22.35 22.00 22.87
CA LEU A 228 -21.55 22.33 24.05
C LEU A 228 -21.00 23.77 23.92
N PRO A 229 -21.14 24.60 24.96
CA PRO A 229 -20.97 26.05 24.86
C PRO A 229 -19.51 26.52 24.72
N SER A 230 -18.55 25.68 25.09
CA SER A 230 -17.11 26.00 25.07
C SER A 230 -16.33 25.12 24.12
N LEU A 231 -17.01 24.25 23.36
CA LEU A 231 -16.34 23.27 22.52
C LEU A 231 -15.81 23.96 21.27
N GLU A 232 -14.52 23.81 21.02
CA GLU A 232 -13.79 24.42 19.90
C GLU A 232 -13.36 23.34 18.91
N ILE A 233 -12.94 22.17 19.41
CA ILE A 233 -12.31 21.12 18.61
C ILE A 233 -12.98 19.76 18.85
N ILE A 234 -13.36 19.10 17.74
CA ILE A 234 -13.92 17.75 17.74
C ILE A 234 -13.13 16.89 16.75
N ARG A 235 -12.36 15.92 17.23
CA ARG A 235 -11.70 14.89 16.41
C ARG A 235 -12.22 13.50 16.77
N LEU A 236 -13.02 12.92 15.89
CA LEU A 236 -13.64 11.60 16.04
C LEU A 236 -13.26 10.65 14.90
N SER A 237 -12.20 10.98 14.15
CA SER A 237 -11.83 10.29 12.93
C SER A 237 -11.42 8.83 13.13
N ASN A 238 -11.52 8.02 12.07
CA ASN A 238 -11.09 6.61 12.03
C ASN A 238 -11.67 5.79 13.21
N ASN A 239 -12.99 5.73 13.29
CA ASN A 239 -13.75 4.97 14.28
C ASN A 239 -14.85 4.15 13.55
N LYS A 240 -15.85 3.67 14.30
CA LYS A 240 -16.99 2.91 13.79
C LYS A 240 -18.31 3.60 14.10
N PHE A 241 -18.33 4.93 14.21
CA PHE A 241 -19.56 5.69 14.42
C PHE A 241 -20.49 5.53 13.23
N TYR A 242 -21.80 5.37 13.48
CA TYR A 242 -22.78 5.12 12.44
C TYR A 242 -24.09 5.86 12.70
N GLY A 243 -24.97 5.83 11.69
CA GLY A 243 -26.26 6.50 11.72
C GLY A 243 -26.18 7.95 11.23
N GLN A 244 -27.32 8.63 11.27
CA GLN A 244 -27.45 9.99 10.76
C GLN A 244 -27.06 11.03 11.81
N LEU A 245 -26.35 12.07 11.36
CA LEU A 245 -26.20 13.29 12.16
C LEU A 245 -27.55 14.01 12.21
N SER A 246 -28.01 14.36 13.40
CA SER A 246 -29.27 15.09 13.57
C SER A 246 -29.04 16.59 13.46
N ASP A 247 -29.98 17.31 12.85
CA ASP A 247 -29.98 18.78 12.92
C ASP A 247 -30.12 19.26 14.37
N PHE A 248 -29.47 20.39 14.67
CA PHE A 248 -29.49 21.03 15.98
C PHE A 248 -29.72 22.54 15.88
N ILE A 249 -30.19 23.15 16.97
CA ILE A 249 -30.56 24.56 17.03
C ILE A 249 -29.61 25.27 18.00
N ASN A 250 -28.62 26.06 17.51
CA ASN A 250 -28.29 27.37 18.08
C ASN A 250 -27.18 28.15 17.34
N ALA A 251 -27.28 29.48 17.41
CA ALA A 251 -26.51 30.49 16.67
C ALA A 251 -25.25 31.03 17.39
N SER A 252 -24.67 30.28 18.34
CA SER A 252 -23.52 30.75 19.15
C SER A 252 -22.49 29.66 19.47
N SER A 253 -22.31 28.70 18.56
CA SER A 253 -21.29 27.66 18.73
C SER A 253 -19.89 28.25 18.51
N THR A 254 -18.94 27.85 19.37
CA THR A 254 -17.52 28.22 19.30
C THR A 254 -16.69 27.26 18.45
N ILE A 255 -17.31 26.23 17.86
CA ILE A 255 -16.58 25.17 17.16
C ILE A 255 -15.81 25.73 15.96
N GLU A 256 -14.52 25.45 15.95
CA GLU A 256 -13.56 25.82 14.93
C GLU A 256 -13.18 24.62 14.06
N LEU A 257 -13.02 23.43 14.65
CA LEU A 257 -12.61 22.22 13.94
C LEU A 257 -13.54 21.04 14.18
N ILE A 258 -14.00 20.43 13.10
CA ILE A 258 -14.75 19.17 13.10
C ILE A 258 -14.07 18.19 12.15
N ASP A 259 -13.54 17.11 12.71
CA ASP A 259 -13.06 15.94 11.97
C ASP A 259 -13.85 14.69 12.36
N LEU A 260 -14.70 14.23 11.44
CA LEU A 260 -15.51 13.00 11.55
C LEU A 260 -15.08 11.95 10.52
N SER A 261 -13.92 12.11 9.88
CA SER A 261 -13.51 11.29 8.75
C SER A 261 -13.32 9.82 9.09
N GLY A 262 -13.43 8.91 8.11
CA GLY A 262 -13.15 7.48 8.32
C GLY A 262 -14.12 6.81 9.29
N ASN A 263 -15.42 6.99 9.11
CA ASN A 263 -16.48 6.41 9.93
C ASN A 263 -17.56 5.75 9.04
N HIS A 264 -18.68 5.37 9.64
CA HIS A 264 -19.86 4.79 8.97
C HIS A 264 -21.08 5.72 9.06
N LEU A 265 -20.87 7.04 9.11
CA LEU A 265 -21.96 8.02 9.19
C LEU A 265 -22.72 8.07 7.88
N GLU A 266 -24.05 8.16 7.95
CA GLU A 266 -24.93 8.07 6.78
C GLU A 266 -26.00 9.18 6.76
N GLY A 267 -26.78 9.24 5.68
CA GLY A 267 -27.80 10.27 5.49
C GLY A 267 -27.23 11.61 4.98
N PRO A 268 -28.05 12.68 4.94
CA PRO A 268 -27.61 13.98 4.49
C PRO A 268 -26.71 14.68 5.51
N ILE A 269 -25.82 15.56 5.03
CA ILE A 269 -25.09 16.49 5.91
C ILE A 269 -26.11 17.49 6.50
N PRO A 270 -26.23 17.62 7.84
CA PRO A 270 -27.19 18.53 8.46
C PRO A 270 -26.92 19.99 8.09
N ILE A 271 -27.98 20.76 7.84
CA ILE A 271 -27.87 22.18 7.49
C ILE A 271 -27.30 22.98 8.67
N SER A 272 -27.65 22.60 9.90
CA SER A 272 -27.11 23.19 11.13
C SER A 272 -25.58 23.14 11.20
N LEU A 273 -24.96 22.07 10.69
CA LEU A 273 -23.50 21.94 10.62
C LEU A 273 -22.89 22.96 9.65
N LEU A 274 -23.54 23.18 8.51
CA LEU A 274 -23.11 24.13 7.47
C LEU A 274 -23.39 25.61 7.82
N GLN A 275 -23.94 25.87 9.00
CA GLN A 275 -24.24 27.20 9.52
C GLN A 275 -23.30 27.63 10.66
N LEU A 276 -22.31 26.80 11.02
CA LEU A 276 -21.31 27.12 12.03
C LEU A 276 -20.31 28.17 11.51
N THR A 277 -20.52 29.43 11.90
CA THR A 277 -19.77 30.57 11.34
C THR A 277 -18.31 30.65 11.75
N ASN A 278 -17.94 30.04 12.88
CA ASN A 278 -16.56 30.03 13.39
C ASN A 278 -15.73 28.87 12.83
N LEU A 279 -16.35 27.97 12.07
CA LEU A 279 -15.71 26.76 11.57
C LEU A 279 -14.59 27.11 10.58
N THR A 280 -13.37 26.67 10.87
CA THR A 280 -12.20 26.74 10.01
C THR A 280 -12.00 25.42 9.26
N ASP A 281 -12.24 24.29 9.92
CA ASP A 281 -11.95 22.97 9.38
C ASP A 281 -13.18 22.06 9.48
N LEU A 282 -13.65 21.59 8.33
CA LEU A 282 -14.73 20.61 8.21
C LEU A 282 -14.26 19.41 7.40
N ILE A 283 -14.01 18.30 8.09
CA ILE A 283 -13.51 17.05 7.50
C ILE A 283 -14.54 15.95 7.77
N LEU A 284 -15.25 15.54 6.71
CA LEU A 284 -16.31 14.52 6.73
C LEU A 284 -15.98 13.34 5.81
N SER A 285 -14.76 13.27 5.29
CA SER A 285 -14.36 12.32 4.27
C SER A 285 -14.42 10.87 4.71
N PHE A 286 -14.50 9.93 3.76
CA PHE A 286 -14.56 8.48 4.03
C PHE A 286 -15.71 8.11 4.98
N ASN A 287 -16.93 8.47 4.59
CA ASN A 287 -18.18 8.13 5.27
C ASN A 287 -19.21 7.64 4.24
N MET A 288 -20.48 7.52 4.64
CA MET A 288 -21.60 7.14 3.78
C MET A 288 -22.63 8.28 3.65
N PHE A 289 -22.22 9.54 3.82
CA PHE A 289 -23.11 10.68 3.62
C PHE A 289 -23.66 10.68 2.19
N ASN A 290 -24.92 11.07 2.03
CA ASN A 290 -25.63 11.04 0.76
C ASN A 290 -26.44 12.32 0.53
N GLY A 291 -27.04 12.42 -0.65
CA GLY A 291 -27.78 13.59 -1.07
C GLY A 291 -26.98 14.53 -1.95
N THR A 292 -27.56 15.69 -2.20
CA THR A 292 -27.04 16.69 -3.15
C THR A 292 -26.50 17.89 -2.39
N ILE A 293 -25.31 18.34 -2.78
CA ILE A 293 -24.68 19.54 -2.24
C ILE A 293 -24.61 20.60 -3.34
N GLU A 294 -25.17 21.76 -3.06
CA GLU A 294 -24.97 22.97 -3.85
C GLU A 294 -23.96 23.86 -3.13
N PRO A 295 -22.94 24.41 -3.81
CA PRO A 295 -21.91 25.22 -3.16
C PRO A 295 -22.45 26.35 -2.27
N ASN A 296 -23.57 26.97 -2.66
CA ASN A 296 -24.23 28.03 -1.90
C ASN A 296 -24.65 27.62 -0.47
N MET A 297 -24.80 26.32 -0.20
CA MET A 297 -25.07 25.79 1.14
C MET A 297 -23.93 26.11 2.12
N PHE A 298 -22.70 26.29 1.63
CA PHE A 298 -21.54 26.65 2.44
C PHE A 298 -21.40 28.17 2.68
N SER A 299 -22.31 28.99 2.15
CA SER A 299 -22.20 30.47 2.19
C SER A 299 -22.12 31.10 3.59
N LYS A 300 -22.47 30.36 4.64
CA LYS A 300 -22.35 30.79 6.04
C LYS A 300 -20.99 30.48 6.68
N LEU A 301 -20.20 29.60 6.07
CA LEU A 301 -18.89 29.18 6.55
C LEU A 301 -17.81 30.19 6.13
N GLY A 302 -17.92 31.44 6.59
CA GLY A 302 -17.06 32.53 6.13
C GLY A 302 -15.56 32.37 6.48
N ASN A 303 -15.26 31.62 7.54
CA ASN A 303 -13.90 31.42 8.06
C ASN A 303 -13.29 30.07 7.63
N ILE A 304 -13.97 29.28 6.79
CA ILE A 304 -13.52 27.95 6.42
C ILE A 304 -12.21 28.03 5.63
N THR A 305 -11.20 27.30 6.10
CA THR A 305 -9.88 27.12 5.48
C THR A 305 -9.76 25.74 4.85
N LYS A 306 -10.33 24.70 5.48
CA LYS A 306 -10.31 23.32 4.99
C LYS A 306 -11.72 22.74 4.91
N LEU A 307 -12.11 22.32 3.71
CA LEU A 307 -13.37 21.63 3.46
C LEU A 307 -13.12 20.32 2.73
N ASP A 308 -13.30 19.20 3.42
CA ASP A 308 -13.16 17.87 2.85
C ASP A 308 -14.42 17.03 3.09
N ILE A 309 -15.14 16.73 2.00
CA ILE A 309 -16.33 15.87 2.00
C ILE A 309 -16.15 14.65 1.09
N SER A 310 -14.89 14.35 0.73
CA SER A 310 -14.53 13.30 -0.23
C SER A 310 -14.94 11.89 0.20
N HIS A 311 -14.97 10.95 -0.75
CA HIS A 311 -15.26 9.53 -0.49
C HIS A 311 -16.54 9.32 0.34
N ASN A 312 -17.61 9.95 -0.12
CA ASN A 312 -18.97 9.80 0.37
C ASN A 312 -19.90 9.43 -0.82
N ASN A 313 -21.19 9.21 -0.58
CA ASN A 313 -22.19 9.02 -1.63
C ASN A 313 -22.88 10.33 -2.05
N LEU A 314 -22.15 11.46 -1.93
CA LEU A 314 -22.63 12.80 -2.24
C LEU A 314 -22.60 13.07 -3.75
N THR A 315 -23.48 13.97 -4.19
CA THR A 315 -23.45 14.53 -5.55
C THR A 315 -23.33 16.04 -5.44
N ILE A 316 -22.25 16.62 -5.96
CA ILE A 316 -22.10 18.08 -5.99
C ILE A 316 -22.64 18.59 -7.31
N ILE A 317 -23.61 19.51 -7.25
CA ILE A 317 -24.16 20.19 -8.42
C ILE A 317 -23.78 21.66 -8.32
N ASP A 318 -22.83 22.08 -9.15
CA ASP A 318 -22.47 23.49 -9.26
C ASP A 318 -23.34 24.19 -10.31
N THR A 319 -24.45 24.76 -9.87
CA THR A 319 -25.31 25.65 -10.69
C THR A 319 -24.81 27.10 -10.68
N SER A 320 -23.70 27.39 -9.96
CA SER A 320 -23.21 28.76 -9.85
C SER A 320 -22.63 29.22 -11.19
N ILE A 321 -23.32 30.17 -11.80
CA ILE A 321 -22.72 31.01 -12.83
C ILE A 321 -21.85 31.98 -12.04
N SER A 322 -20.53 32.00 -12.29
CA SER A 322 -19.56 32.92 -11.68
C SER A 322 -19.85 34.39 -12.04
N LEU A 323 -20.99 34.92 -11.60
CA LEU A 323 -21.48 36.27 -11.87
C LEU A 323 -20.98 37.28 -10.82
N THR A 324 -20.47 36.80 -9.67
CA THR A 324 -19.92 37.65 -8.63
C THR A 324 -18.39 37.62 -8.66
N PRO A 325 -17.70 38.78 -8.55
CA PRO A 325 -16.25 38.85 -8.54
C PRO A 325 -15.61 38.35 -7.24
N PHE A 326 -16.41 38.11 -6.20
CA PHE A 326 -15.93 37.66 -4.89
C PHE A 326 -16.04 36.15 -4.72
N PRO A 327 -15.04 35.50 -4.10
CA PRO A 327 -15.08 34.07 -3.76
C PRO A 327 -16.20 33.78 -2.76
N LEU A 328 -16.88 32.64 -2.93
CA LEU A 328 -17.92 32.18 -2.01
C LEU A 328 -17.34 31.85 -0.62
N LEU A 329 -16.12 31.32 -0.57
CA LEU A 329 -15.40 30.91 0.64
C LEU A 329 -14.03 31.60 0.69
N PRO A 330 -13.97 32.88 1.12
CA PRO A 330 -12.80 33.74 0.91
C PRO A 330 -11.51 33.24 1.57
N SER A 331 -11.62 32.45 2.65
CA SER A 331 -10.49 31.93 3.42
C SER A 331 -10.07 30.50 3.02
N LEU A 332 -10.65 29.93 1.97
CA LEU A 332 -10.42 28.54 1.59
C LEU A 332 -8.99 28.31 1.10
N ILE A 333 -8.30 27.37 1.75
CA ILE A 333 -6.92 26.93 1.49
C ILE A 333 -6.91 25.51 0.90
N SER A 334 -7.74 24.62 1.42
CA SER A 334 -7.76 23.20 1.06
C SER A 334 -9.18 22.73 0.75
N VAL A 335 -9.37 22.07 -0.40
CA VAL A 335 -10.65 21.50 -0.82
C VAL A 335 -10.51 20.03 -1.24
N GLY A 336 -11.31 19.18 -0.62
CA GLY A 336 -11.39 17.74 -0.91
C GLY A 336 -12.78 17.33 -1.36
N PHE A 337 -12.97 17.19 -2.68
CA PHE A 337 -14.20 16.72 -3.31
C PHE A 337 -13.98 15.44 -4.14
N ALA A 338 -13.01 14.61 -3.75
CA ALA A 338 -12.79 13.34 -4.41
C ALA A 338 -14.02 12.42 -4.26
N SER A 339 -14.36 11.64 -5.30
CA SER A 339 -15.51 10.73 -5.26
C SER A 339 -16.86 11.41 -4.94
N CYS A 340 -17.11 12.61 -5.49
CA CYS A 340 -18.34 13.39 -5.30
C CYS A 340 -19.22 13.47 -6.57
N LYS A 341 -18.98 12.59 -7.55
CA LYS A 341 -19.70 12.50 -8.84
C LYS A 341 -19.70 13.81 -9.64
N LEU A 342 -18.67 14.64 -9.47
CA LEU A 342 -18.50 15.87 -10.26
C LEU A 342 -18.35 15.55 -11.75
N THR A 343 -19.00 16.32 -12.62
CA THR A 343 -18.90 16.17 -14.08
C THR A 343 -18.15 17.32 -14.76
N THR A 344 -17.98 18.44 -14.05
CA THR A 344 -17.26 19.64 -14.48
C THR A 344 -16.46 20.21 -13.32
N PHE A 345 -15.46 21.06 -13.62
CA PHE A 345 -14.73 21.77 -12.58
C PHE A 345 -15.64 22.78 -11.85
N PRO A 346 -15.67 22.76 -10.50
CA PRO A 346 -16.46 23.70 -9.72
C PRO A 346 -16.03 25.16 -10.00
N GLN A 347 -16.96 25.97 -10.48
CA GLN A 347 -16.70 27.36 -10.90
C GLN A 347 -16.43 28.26 -9.71
N PHE A 348 -17.02 27.98 -8.55
CA PHE A 348 -16.78 28.80 -7.36
C PHE A 348 -15.30 28.81 -6.94
N LEU A 349 -14.52 27.77 -7.25
CA LEU A 349 -13.08 27.69 -6.93
C LEU A 349 -12.21 28.67 -7.74
N LYS A 350 -12.69 29.13 -8.90
CA LYS A 350 -11.90 29.91 -9.87
C LYS A 350 -11.24 31.18 -9.32
N ASN A 351 -11.88 31.88 -8.38
CA ASN A 351 -11.44 33.19 -7.89
C ASN A 351 -10.76 33.15 -6.50
N HIS A 352 -10.12 32.03 -6.12
CA HIS A 352 -9.45 31.90 -4.80
C HIS A 352 -7.93 31.95 -4.92
N SER A 353 -7.28 33.07 -4.61
CA SER A 353 -5.82 33.18 -4.74
C SER A 353 -5.01 32.40 -3.69
N GLN A 354 -5.64 31.99 -2.58
CA GLN A 354 -4.98 31.34 -1.44
C GLN A 354 -5.08 29.81 -1.44
N LEU A 355 -5.66 29.20 -2.48
CA LEU A 355 -5.75 27.73 -2.57
C LEU A 355 -4.36 27.10 -2.65
N GLU A 356 -4.11 26.19 -1.72
CA GLU A 356 -2.89 25.39 -1.60
C GLU A 356 -3.14 23.94 -2.05
N ASP A 357 -4.27 23.35 -1.65
CA ASP A 357 -4.57 21.93 -1.87
C ASP A 357 -5.90 21.73 -2.58
N ILE A 358 -5.86 21.06 -3.73
CA ILE A 358 -7.05 20.71 -4.51
C ILE A 358 -7.08 19.20 -4.75
N ASP A 359 -8.09 18.52 -4.21
CA ASP A 359 -8.37 17.11 -4.50
C ASP A 359 -9.75 16.93 -5.14
N LEU A 360 -9.75 16.69 -6.44
CA LEU A 360 -10.94 16.43 -7.26
C LEU A 360 -10.89 15.03 -7.89
N SER A 361 -10.10 14.12 -7.31
CA SER A 361 -9.90 12.78 -7.85
C SER A 361 -11.16 11.89 -7.81
N ASP A 362 -11.14 10.76 -8.50
CA ASP A 362 -12.23 9.77 -8.50
C ASP A 362 -13.60 10.37 -8.86
N ASN A 363 -13.64 11.25 -9.86
CA ASN A 363 -14.86 11.91 -10.32
C ASN A 363 -15.12 11.60 -11.81
N HIS A 364 -16.13 12.26 -12.38
CA HIS A 364 -16.51 12.15 -13.79
C HIS A 364 -16.21 13.44 -14.56
N ILE A 365 -15.22 14.23 -14.11
CA ILE A 365 -14.88 15.52 -14.73
C ILE A 365 -14.33 15.24 -16.12
N SER A 366 -14.88 15.90 -17.14
CA SER A 366 -14.50 15.69 -18.53
C SER A 366 -14.05 16.98 -19.22
N GLY A 367 -13.29 16.83 -20.30
CA GLY A 367 -12.78 17.92 -21.12
C GLY A 367 -11.46 18.52 -20.62
N THR A 368 -11.20 19.76 -21.03
CA THR A 368 -9.90 20.43 -20.84
C THR A 368 -9.70 20.92 -19.41
N ILE A 369 -8.53 20.65 -18.82
CA ILE A 369 -8.10 21.25 -17.56
C ILE A 369 -7.97 22.78 -17.75
N PRO A 370 -8.75 23.59 -17.01
CA PRO A 370 -8.76 25.02 -17.19
C PRO A 370 -7.51 25.66 -16.58
N LYS A 371 -7.02 26.73 -17.23
CA LYS A 371 -5.80 27.43 -16.83
C LYS A 371 -5.76 27.91 -15.38
N TRP A 372 -6.90 28.30 -14.83
CA TRP A 372 -6.98 28.88 -13.48
C TRP A 372 -6.53 27.90 -12.40
N ILE A 373 -6.69 26.58 -12.60
CA ILE A 373 -6.32 25.56 -11.61
C ILE A 373 -4.86 25.64 -11.20
N PHE A 374 -3.98 26.08 -12.09
CA PHE A 374 -2.54 26.18 -11.82
C PHE A 374 -2.07 27.62 -11.58
N CYS A 375 -2.98 28.60 -11.62
CA CYS A 375 -2.64 30.04 -11.53
C CYS A 375 -2.74 30.58 -10.09
N HIS A 376 -2.78 29.70 -9.10
CA HIS A 376 -2.79 30.06 -7.67
C HIS A 376 -1.36 30.19 -7.16
N ASP A 377 -1.08 31.28 -6.42
CA ASP A 377 0.29 31.65 -6.03
C ASP A 377 0.89 30.70 -4.98
N PHE A 378 0.04 30.01 -4.20
CA PHE A 378 0.44 29.14 -3.08
C PHE A 378 0.19 27.65 -3.31
N LEU A 379 -0.19 27.26 -4.54
CA LEU A 379 -0.60 25.89 -4.84
C LEU A 379 0.50 24.87 -4.54
N GLY A 380 0.23 23.96 -3.60
CA GLY A 380 1.13 22.92 -3.11
C GLY A 380 0.75 21.52 -3.60
N LYS A 381 -0.55 21.18 -3.66
CA LYS A 381 -1.05 19.87 -4.13
C LYS A 381 -2.18 20.03 -5.12
N ILE A 382 -2.10 19.28 -6.21
CA ILE A 382 -3.21 19.02 -7.13
C ILE A 382 -3.36 17.51 -7.34
N ASN A 383 -4.56 17.00 -7.08
CA ASN A 383 -4.96 15.65 -7.43
C ASN A 383 -6.21 15.69 -8.31
N LEU A 384 -6.04 15.38 -9.59
CA LEU A 384 -7.11 15.26 -10.59
C LEU A 384 -7.20 13.82 -11.13
N SER A 385 -6.62 12.86 -10.42
CA SER A 385 -6.59 11.47 -10.85
C SER A 385 -7.98 10.86 -11.02
N HIS A 386 -8.09 9.78 -11.80
CA HIS A 386 -9.34 9.03 -11.98
C HIS A 386 -10.51 9.92 -12.42
N ASN A 387 -10.33 10.58 -13.57
CA ASN A 387 -11.34 11.43 -14.21
C ASN A 387 -11.35 11.15 -15.72
N TYR A 388 -12.08 11.96 -16.49
CA TYR A 388 -12.21 11.86 -17.95
C TYR A 388 -11.56 13.06 -18.67
N LEU A 389 -10.48 13.61 -18.10
CA LEU A 389 -9.79 14.78 -18.66
C LEU A 389 -8.99 14.39 -19.90
N ASP A 390 -9.10 15.15 -20.98
CA ASP A 390 -8.51 14.79 -22.28
C ASP A 390 -7.46 15.80 -22.78
N ASN A 391 -7.45 17.01 -22.24
CA ASN A 391 -6.56 18.08 -22.68
C ASN A 391 -6.27 19.09 -21.56
N TRP A 392 -5.35 20.02 -21.79
CA TRP A 392 -5.14 21.20 -20.95
C TRP A 392 -4.90 22.44 -21.80
N THR A 393 -5.07 23.63 -21.21
CA THR A 393 -4.90 24.89 -21.93
C THR A 393 -3.43 25.32 -21.94
N GLU A 394 -2.64 25.08 -22.99
CA GLU A 394 -1.20 25.46 -23.05
C GLU A 394 -0.89 26.97 -22.88
N PRO A 395 0.31 27.37 -22.40
CA PRO A 395 1.28 26.66 -21.55
C PRO A 395 1.23 27.22 -20.11
N ILE A 396 1.22 26.35 -19.08
CA ILE A 396 0.84 26.79 -17.72
C ILE A 396 1.90 26.54 -16.64
N LEU A 397 2.62 25.41 -16.66
CA LEU A 397 3.51 25.03 -15.55
C LEU A 397 4.86 25.78 -15.52
N ASN A 398 5.17 26.59 -16.54
CA ASN A 398 6.40 27.38 -16.57
C ASN A 398 6.31 28.63 -15.68
N ASN A 399 7.03 28.57 -14.56
CA ASN A 399 7.62 29.69 -13.81
C ASN A 399 6.74 30.51 -12.86
N LYS A 400 5.46 30.16 -12.61
CA LYS A 400 4.63 30.87 -11.62
C LYS A 400 4.33 30.09 -10.33
N SER A 401 4.19 28.77 -10.39
CA SER A 401 3.83 27.97 -9.21
C SER A 401 5.09 27.33 -8.59
N SER A 402 5.92 28.15 -7.93
CA SER A 402 7.17 27.70 -7.29
C SER A 402 6.97 26.76 -6.12
N TYR A 403 5.74 26.58 -5.63
CA TYR A 403 5.43 25.79 -4.44
C TYR A 403 4.77 24.42 -4.75
N LEU A 404 4.42 24.15 -6.01
CA LEU A 404 3.73 22.91 -6.38
C LEU A 404 4.62 21.68 -6.13
N SER A 405 4.24 20.90 -5.12
CA SER A 405 4.98 19.73 -4.65
C SER A 405 4.36 18.42 -5.14
N ILE A 406 3.04 18.34 -5.23
CA ILE A 406 2.31 17.12 -5.64
C ILE A 406 1.44 17.42 -6.85
N LEU A 407 1.65 16.69 -7.94
CA LEU A 407 0.78 16.72 -9.12
C LEU A 407 0.43 15.29 -9.52
N ASP A 408 -0.82 14.92 -9.27
CA ASP A 408 -1.38 13.63 -9.66
C ASP A 408 -2.46 13.82 -10.74
N LEU A 409 -2.18 13.30 -11.93
CA LEU A 409 -3.05 13.31 -13.10
C LEU A 409 -3.34 11.87 -13.58
N ASN A 410 -3.05 10.86 -12.76
CA ASN A 410 -3.14 9.47 -13.21
C ASN A 410 -4.58 9.09 -13.62
N SER A 411 -4.70 8.07 -14.47
CA SER A 411 -6.01 7.52 -14.86
C SER A 411 -6.95 8.58 -15.47
N ASN A 412 -6.54 9.15 -16.59
CA ASN A 412 -7.29 10.13 -17.39
C ASN A 412 -7.12 9.81 -18.90
N PHE A 413 -7.60 10.68 -19.78
CA PHE A 413 -7.45 10.57 -21.24
C PHE A 413 -6.49 11.62 -21.82
N LEU A 414 -5.61 12.22 -21.01
CA LEU A 414 -4.77 13.33 -21.42
C LEU A 414 -3.82 12.92 -22.54
N GLN A 415 -3.75 13.73 -23.59
CA GLN A 415 -2.98 13.45 -24.80
C GLN A 415 -1.94 14.54 -25.10
N GLY A 416 -1.10 14.31 -26.12
CA GLY A 416 -0.05 15.24 -26.52
C GLY A 416 1.29 14.96 -25.81
N PRO A 417 2.26 15.89 -25.90
CA PRO A 417 3.56 15.74 -25.24
C PRO A 417 3.47 15.95 -23.72
N LEU A 418 4.46 15.42 -22.99
CA LEU A 418 4.63 15.72 -21.57
C LEU A 418 4.85 17.23 -21.36
N PRO A 419 4.23 17.84 -20.33
CA PRO A 419 4.36 19.25 -20.06
C PRO A 419 5.72 19.54 -19.42
N ALA A 420 6.15 20.80 -19.47
CA ALA A 420 7.28 21.27 -18.66
C ALA A 420 6.90 21.21 -17.16
N LEU A 421 7.83 20.79 -16.31
CA LEU A 421 7.60 20.59 -14.88
C LEU A 421 8.23 21.71 -14.05
N PRO A 422 7.61 22.13 -12.93
CA PRO A 422 8.25 23.04 -11.97
C PRO A 422 9.39 22.33 -11.20
N GLN A 423 10.37 23.10 -10.71
CA GLN A 423 11.57 22.56 -10.02
C GLN A 423 11.33 22.06 -8.59
N SER A 424 10.22 22.47 -7.96
CA SER A 424 9.87 22.15 -6.56
C SER A 424 9.10 20.84 -6.40
N ILE A 425 8.78 20.16 -7.50
CA ILE A 425 7.88 19.02 -7.50
C ILE A 425 8.52 17.77 -6.88
N SER A 426 7.83 17.18 -5.90
CA SER A 426 8.26 15.99 -5.17
C SER A 426 7.55 14.71 -5.62
N TYR A 427 6.29 14.81 -6.06
CA TYR A 427 5.48 13.70 -6.55
C TYR A 427 4.82 14.03 -7.89
N ILE A 428 5.09 13.20 -8.89
CA ILE A 428 4.50 13.29 -10.22
C ILE A 428 3.94 11.92 -10.60
N ASP A 429 2.63 11.86 -10.82
CA ASP A 429 1.99 10.68 -11.39
C ASP A 429 1.14 11.06 -12.60
N PHE A 430 1.65 10.77 -13.81
CA PHE A 430 0.95 10.94 -15.08
C PHE A 430 0.59 9.59 -15.70
N SER A 431 0.58 8.51 -14.89
CA SER A 431 0.32 7.18 -15.41
C SER A 431 -1.10 7.00 -15.94
N ASN A 432 -1.32 5.97 -16.76
CA ASN A 432 -2.62 5.62 -17.33
C ASN A 432 -3.28 6.82 -18.05
N ASN A 433 -2.58 7.34 -19.05
CA ASN A 433 -3.04 8.43 -19.90
C ASN A 433 -2.69 8.12 -21.37
N ASN A 434 -2.91 9.09 -22.26
CA ASN A 434 -2.64 8.97 -23.69
C ASN A 434 -1.46 9.87 -24.13
N PHE A 435 -0.54 10.21 -23.21
CA PHE A 435 0.64 11.02 -23.55
C PHE A 435 1.48 10.34 -24.60
N SER A 436 1.97 11.12 -25.54
CA SER A 436 2.76 10.67 -26.69
C SER A 436 4.03 11.52 -26.80
N SER A 437 4.83 11.29 -27.85
CA SER A 437 6.14 11.94 -28.05
C SER A 437 7.25 11.36 -27.16
N ILE A 438 8.42 12.02 -27.19
CA ILE A 438 9.61 11.64 -26.44
C ILE A 438 9.63 12.25 -25.04
N ILE A 439 10.24 11.55 -24.09
CA ILE A 439 10.55 12.13 -22.79
C ILE A 439 11.57 13.28 -23.00
N PRO A 440 11.32 14.50 -22.49
CA PRO A 440 12.21 15.64 -22.68
C PRO A 440 13.66 15.35 -22.25
N SER A 441 14.63 15.69 -23.10
CA SER A 441 16.05 15.38 -22.84
C SER A 441 16.62 16.06 -21.59
N LYS A 442 16.02 17.18 -21.18
CA LYS A 442 16.39 17.97 -19.98
C LYS A 442 15.47 17.75 -18.78
N LEU A 443 14.65 16.69 -18.79
CA LEU A 443 13.70 16.42 -17.72
C LEU A 443 14.35 16.48 -16.33
N GLY A 444 15.51 15.82 -16.15
CA GLY A 444 16.15 15.76 -14.85
C GLY A 444 16.72 17.07 -14.31
N GLU A 445 16.81 18.14 -15.11
CA GLU A 445 17.10 19.51 -14.61
C GLU A 445 15.92 20.09 -13.78
N HIS A 446 14.75 19.43 -13.78
CA HIS A 446 13.58 19.84 -13.02
C HIS A 446 13.26 18.89 -11.85
N LEU A 447 14.01 17.79 -11.70
CA LEU A 447 13.72 16.72 -10.73
C LEU A 447 14.54 16.81 -9.44
N HIS A 448 14.98 18.02 -9.06
CA HIS A 448 15.90 18.21 -7.94
C HIS A 448 15.32 17.84 -6.56
N HIS A 449 13.99 17.86 -6.42
CA HIS A 449 13.28 17.48 -5.19
C HIS A 449 12.36 16.26 -5.39
N THR A 450 12.40 15.62 -6.56
CA THR A 450 11.46 14.56 -6.91
C THR A 450 11.79 13.26 -6.20
N LEU A 451 10.80 12.71 -5.49
CA LEU A 451 10.83 11.43 -4.80
C LEU A 451 10.13 10.34 -5.62
N PHE A 452 9.05 10.70 -6.32
CA PHE A 452 8.22 9.79 -7.10
C PHE A 452 7.97 10.35 -8.50
N LEU A 453 8.27 9.54 -9.52
CA LEU A 453 7.99 9.83 -10.91
C LEU A 453 7.37 8.61 -11.59
N SER A 454 6.12 8.74 -12.03
CA SER A 454 5.43 7.73 -12.81
C SER A 454 4.88 8.30 -14.12
N PHE A 455 5.34 7.74 -15.24
CA PHE A 455 4.80 7.94 -16.58
C PHE A 455 4.26 6.64 -17.18
N ALA A 456 3.93 5.67 -16.32
CA ALA A 456 3.52 4.34 -16.73
C ALA A 456 2.27 4.35 -17.63
N SER A 457 2.09 3.34 -18.46
CA SER A 457 0.86 3.15 -19.26
C SER A 457 0.47 4.39 -20.08
N ASN A 458 1.37 4.78 -20.98
CA ASN A 458 1.19 5.87 -21.93
C ASN A 458 1.71 5.44 -23.32
N ASN A 459 1.69 6.36 -24.30
CA ASN A 459 2.23 6.15 -25.64
C ASN A 459 3.60 6.82 -25.85
N LEU A 460 4.41 6.94 -24.79
CA LEU A 460 5.72 7.59 -24.89
C LEU A 460 6.70 6.75 -25.71
N GLN A 461 7.55 7.44 -26.48
CA GLN A 461 8.51 6.82 -27.39
C GLN A 461 9.91 7.43 -27.24
N GLY A 462 10.86 6.99 -28.06
CA GLY A 462 12.24 7.49 -28.00
C GLY A 462 13.05 6.80 -26.90
N TYR A 463 14.03 7.51 -26.35
CA TYR A 463 15.00 6.95 -25.39
C TYR A 463 14.73 7.48 -23.98
N ILE A 464 15.09 6.71 -22.96
CA ILE A 464 15.12 7.23 -21.57
C ILE A 464 16.28 8.24 -21.48
N PRO A 465 16.01 9.53 -21.18
CA PRO A 465 17.04 10.55 -21.18
C PRO A 465 18.03 10.37 -20.02
N GLY A 466 19.32 10.52 -20.29
CA GLY A 466 20.36 10.42 -19.25
C GLY A 466 20.27 11.51 -18.18
N SER A 467 19.61 12.63 -18.45
CA SER A 467 19.43 13.71 -17.48
C SER A 467 18.64 13.29 -16.25
N ILE A 468 17.79 12.24 -16.34
CA ILE A 468 17.01 11.71 -15.20
C ILE A 468 17.90 11.37 -13.99
N CYS A 469 19.17 11.11 -14.24
CA CYS A 469 20.17 10.82 -13.22
C CYS A 469 20.62 12.05 -12.42
N ASN A 470 20.14 13.25 -12.78
CA ASN A 470 20.30 14.49 -12.02
C ASN A 470 19.20 14.66 -10.94
N ALA A 471 18.43 13.62 -10.63
CA ALA A 471 17.41 13.59 -9.59
C ALA A 471 17.95 12.90 -8.31
N PRO A 472 18.57 13.63 -7.36
CA PRO A 472 19.32 13.01 -6.26
C PRO A 472 18.43 12.22 -5.27
N TYR A 473 17.17 12.61 -5.10
CA TYR A 473 16.26 12.03 -4.10
C TYR A 473 15.24 11.04 -4.66
N LEU A 474 15.35 10.68 -5.95
CA LEU A 474 14.37 9.82 -6.60
C LEU A 474 14.34 8.44 -5.95
N GLN A 475 13.19 8.06 -5.38
CA GLN A 475 12.95 6.76 -4.74
C GLN A 475 12.19 5.81 -5.65
N VAL A 476 11.25 6.32 -6.44
CA VAL A 476 10.41 5.55 -7.36
C VAL A 476 10.49 6.13 -8.76
N LEU A 477 10.86 5.28 -9.72
CA LEU A 477 10.78 5.56 -11.15
C LEU A 477 9.97 4.47 -11.84
N ASP A 478 8.79 4.81 -12.33
CA ASP A 478 7.93 3.93 -13.13
C ASP A 478 7.72 4.52 -14.54
N LEU A 479 8.33 3.88 -15.53
CA LEU A 479 8.18 4.19 -16.96
C LEU A 479 7.56 3.01 -17.72
N SER A 480 6.90 2.11 -17.02
CA SER A 480 6.40 0.86 -17.58
C SER A 480 5.29 1.06 -18.61
N ASN A 481 5.05 0.04 -19.43
CA ASN A 481 3.93 -0.01 -20.39
C ASN A 481 3.90 1.22 -21.33
N ASN A 482 4.98 1.39 -22.09
CA ASN A 482 5.17 2.46 -23.07
C ASN A 482 5.85 1.91 -24.34
N SER A 483 6.25 2.78 -25.27
CA SER A 483 7.02 2.42 -26.48
C SER A 483 8.48 2.89 -26.42
N LEU A 484 9.08 2.95 -25.24
CA LEU A 484 10.47 3.41 -25.06
C LEU A 484 11.47 2.42 -25.66
N THR A 485 12.54 2.94 -26.26
CA THR A 485 13.55 2.21 -27.04
C THR A 485 14.97 2.50 -26.56
N GLY A 486 15.93 1.77 -27.10
CA GLY A 486 17.35 1.88 -26.77
C GLY A 486 17.71 1.20 -25.46
N THR A 487 18.82 1.63 -24.84
CA THR A 487 19.40 0.95 -23.67
C THR A 487 19.02 1.63 -22.37
N ILE A 488 18.94 0.86 -21.28
CA ILE A 488 18.78 1.39 -19.93
C ILE A 488 19.99 2.29 -19.59
N PRO A 489 19.78 3.58 -19.24
CA PRO A 489 20.86 4.47 -18.83
C PRO A 489 21.67 3.87 -17.66
N LYS A 490 22.99 3.78 -17.83
CA LYS A 490 23.89 3.22 -16.80
C LYS A 490 23.79 3.94 -15.45
N CYS A 491 23.43 5.22 -15.49
CA CYS A 491 23.35 6.04 -14.30
C CYS A 491 22.12 5.72 -13.43
N LEU A 492 20.98 5.27 -13.98
CA LEU A 492 19.83 4.82 -13.17
C LEU A 492 20.20 3.65 -12.27
N ILE A 493 20.97 2.72 -12.85
CA ILE A 493 21.54 1.56 -12.18
C ILE A 493 22.62 2.01 -11.17
N ALA A 494 23.20 3.19 -11.36
CA ALA A 494 24.26 3.75 -10.52
C ALA A 494 23.84 4.86 -9.54
N MET A 495 22.53 5.16 -9.45
CA MET A 495 22.01 6.09 -8.45
C MET A 495 22.22 5.49 -7.07
N ASN A 496 23.20 6.03 -6.35
CA ASN A 496 23.66 5.50 -5.09
C ASN A 496 22.69 5.89 -3.97
N GLY A 497 22.08 4.90 -3.32
CA GLY A 497 21.47 5.07 -2.00
C GLY A 497 20.01 5.57 -1.94
N THR A 498 19.39 5.97 -3.06
CA THR A 498 18.05 6.59 -3.04
C THR A 498 17.00 5.81 -3.83
N LEU A 499 17.32 5.35 -5.05
CA LEU A 499 16.37 4.63 -5.90
C LEU A 499 16.03 3.26 -5.30
N SER A 500 14.76 3.11 -4.90
CA SER A 500 14.22 1.89 -4.27
C SER A 500 13.39 1.07 -5.25
N ILE A 501 12.67 1.73 -6.16
CA ILE A 501 11.83 1.07 -7.16
C ILE A 501 12.20 1.56 -8.55
N LEU A 502 12.55 0.61 -9.42
CA LEU A 502 12.76 0.85 -10.83
C LEU A 502 11.85 -0.08 -11.64
N ASP A 503 10.85 0.51 -12.30
CA ASP A 503 9.97 -0.19 -13.21
C ASP A 503 10.10 0.35 -14.63
N LEU A 504 10.64 -0.50 -15.51
CA LEU A 504 10.79 -0.26 -16.95
C LEU A 504 10.08 -1.35 -17.77
N GLY A 505 9.16 -2.10 -17.15
CA GLY A 505 8.46 -3.22 -17.76
C GLY A 505 7.66 -2.82 -19.00
N TRP A 506 7.36 -3.78 -19.87
CA TRP A 506 6.50 -3.62 -21.05
C TRP A 506 6.90 -2.43 -21.94
N ASN A 507 8.14 -2.46 -22.44
CA ASN A 507 8.70 -1.44 -23.34
C ASN A 507 9.45 -2.13 -24.51
N LYS A 508 10.17 -1.36 -25.33
CA LYS A 508 11.01 -1.84 -26.45
C LYS A 508 12.50 -1.66 -26.15
N LEU A 509 12.89 -1.70 -24.87
CA LEU A 509 14.27 -1.52 -24.45
C LEU A 509 15.12 -2.72 -24.88
N ASN A 510 16.38 -2.47 -25.22
CA ASN A 510 17.31 -3.48 -25.70
C ASN A 510 18.70 -3.32 -25.07
N GLY A 511 19.65 -4.14 -25.51
CA GLY A 511 21.01 -4.11 -25.00
C GLY A 511 21.18 -4.97 -23.75
N LYS A 512 22.32 -4.78 -23.06
CA LYS A 512 22.66 -5.58 -21.88
C LYS A 512 22.24 -4.83 -20.61
N ILE A 513 21.85 -5.59 -19.59
CA ILE A 513 21.68 -5.05 -18.24
C ILE A 513 23.09 -4.77 -17.70
N HIS A 514 23.41 -3.49 -17.53
CA HIS A 514 24.72 -3.05 -17.06
C HIS A 514 24.88 -3.19 -15.53
N THR A 515 26.11 -3.03 -15.05
CA THR A 515 26.53 -3.29 -13.67
C THR A 515 26.03 -2.22 -12.67
N PHE A 516 25.59 -2.66 -11.48
CA PHE A 516 25.26 -1.82 -10.32
C PHE A 516 26.53 -1.45 -9.53
N PRO A 517 26.73 -0.18 -9.09
CA PRO A 517 27.81 0.19 -8.19
C PRO A 517 27.57 -0.39 -6.79
N GLY A 518 28.57 -0.26 -5.91
CA GLY A 518 28.68 -1.01 -4.66
C GLY A 518 27.58 -0.82 -3.61
N LEU A 519 26.76 0.25 -3.70
CA LEU A 519 25.69 0.57 -2.75
C LEU A 519 24.34 0.58 -3.50
N CYS A 520 23.53 -0.46 -3.27
CA CYS A 520 22.24 -0.65 -3.94
C CYS A 520 21.09 -0.60 -2.92
N SER A 521 20.13 0.30 -3.13
CA SER A 521 18.93 0.47 -2.28
C SER A 521 17.66 -0.09 -2.88
N LEU A 522 17.75 -0.76 -4.04
CA LEU A 522 16.60 -1.33 -4.73
C LEU A 522 15.89 -2.38 -3.85
N THR A 523 14.59 -2.20 -3.72
CA THR A 523 13.63 -3.16 -3.17
C THR A 523 12.88 -3.89 -4.28
N SER A 524 12.63 -3.22 -5.41
CA SER A 524 11.93 -3.81 -6.57
C SER A 524 12.57 -3.42 -7.90
N LEU A 525 12.79 -4.41 -8.77
CA LEU A 525 13.29 -4.22 -10.12
C LEU A 525 12.40 -4.96 -11.13
N TYR A 526 11.75 -4.20 -12.00
CA TYR A 526 10.89 -4.70 -13.08
C TYR A 526 11.47 -4.31 -14.44
N LEU A 527 11.87 -5.31 -15.21
CA LEU A 527 12.42 -5.19 -16.56
C LEU A 527 11.68 -6.10 -17.56
N ASN A 528 10.54 -6.64 -17.15
CA ASN A 528 9.74 -7.59 -17.91
C ASN A 528 9.26 -7.02 -19.27
N GLY A 529 8.93 -7.88 -20.24
CA GLY A 529 8.32 -7.46 -21.50
C GLY A 529 9.18 -6.49 -22.31
N ASN A 530 10.45 -6.81 -22.53
CA ASN A 530 11.41 -6.00 -23.27
C ASN A 530 12.24 -6.86 -24.24
N SER A 531 13.26 -6.28 -24.88
CA SER A 531 14.22 -6.97 -25.77
C SER A 531 15.64 -7.02 -25.19
N LEU A 532 15.77 -7.11 -23.87
CA LEU A 532 17.05 -7.14 -23.18
C LEU A 532 17.78 -8.46 -23.43
N ARG A 533 19.11 -8.40 -23.54
CA ARG A 533 19.97 -9.55 -23.89
C ARG A 533 21.20 -9.64 -22.99
N GLY A 534 21.96 -10.73 -23.12
CA GLY A 534 23.17 -10.95 -22.35
C GLY A 534 22.89 -11.67 -21.04
N LYS A 535 23.72 -11.42 -20.03
CA LYS A 535 23.71 -12.10 -18.73
C LYS A 535 23.17 -11.20 -17.62
N LEU A 536 22.71 -11.80 -16.53
CA LEU A 536 22.33 -11.04 -15.34
C LEU A 536 23.58 -10.53 -14.60
N PRO A 537 23.60 -9.26 -14.19
CA PRO A 537 24.74 -8.70 -13.48
C PRO A 537 24.81 -9.25 -12.05
N LYS A 538 25.90 -9.94 -11.72
CA LYS A 538 26.14 -10.54 -10.39
C LYS A 538 26.08 -9.52 -9.24
N TYR A 539 26.33 -8.23 -9.52
CA TYR A 539 26.28 -7.16 -8.54
C TYR A 539 24.88 -6.93 -7.93
N LEU A 540 23.81 -7.50 -8.50
CA LEU A 540 22.50 -7.55 -7.86
C LEU A 540 22.55 -8.18 -6.45
N THR A 541 23.55 -9.01 -6.13
CA THR A 541 23.76 -9.51 -4.76
C THR A 541 24.03 -8.41 -3.74
N ASN A 542 24.49 -7.24 -4.18
CA ASN A 542 24.74 -6.10 -3.29
C ASN A 542 23.43 -5.36 -2.93
N CYS A 543 22.33 -5.64 -3.63
CA CYS A 543 20.99 -5.13 -3.32
C CYS A 543 20.38 -5.98 -2.18
N GLY A 544 20.89 -5.81 -0.96
CA GLY A 544 20.49 -6.63 0.19
C GLY A 544 19.04 -6.46 0.65
N MET A 545 18.33 -5.45 0.13
CA MET A 545 16.91 -5.17 0.41
C MET A 545 15.98 -5.60 -0.73
N LEU A 546 16.50 -6.22 -1.79
CA LEU A 546 15.69 -6.59 -2.95
C LEU A 546 14.65 -7.66 -2.57
N GLU A 547 13.38 -7.34 -2.80
CA GLU A 547 12.24 -8.22 -2.55
C GLU A 547 11.66 -8.76 -3.86
N ILE A 548 11.72 -7.97 -4.95
CA ILE A 548 11.12 -8.32 -6.25
C ILE A 548 12.14 -8.17 -7.38
N LEU A 549 12.32 -9.25 -8.14
CA LEU A 549 13.05 -9.26 -9.40
C LEU A 549 12.17 -9.88 -10.49
N ASP A 550 11.71 -9.05 -11.43
CA ASP A 550 10.97 -9.49 -12.60
C ASP A 550 11.70 -9.09 -13.89
N ILE A 551 12.12 -10.08 -14.66
CA ILE A 551 12.80 -9.91 -15.95
C ILE A 551 12.13 -10.72 -17.06
N ARG A 552 10.88 -11.13 -16.86
CA ARG A 552 10.18 -12.04 -17.79
C ARG A 552 10.09 -11.48 -19.20
N ASP A 553 9.83 -12.33 -20.19
CA ASP A 553 9.58 -11.91 -21.58
C ASP A 553 10.72 -11.02 -22.13
N ASN A 554 11.92 -11.60 -22.19
CA ASN A 554 13.12 -10.93 -22.70
C ASN A 554 13.98 -11.91 -23.54
N GLN A 555 15.20 -11.52 -23.89
CA GLN A 555 16.16 -12.32 -24.66
C GLN A 555 17.43 -12.64 -23.85
N ILE A 556 17.30 -12.78 -22.52
CA ILE A 556 18.41 -13.06 -21.62
C ILE A 556 18.93 -14.48 -21.83
N TYR A 557 20.24 -14.60 -22.02
CA TYR A 557 20.93 -15.87 -22.21
C TYR A 557 22.01 -16.01 -21.13
N ASP A 558 21.69 -16.79 -20.10
CA ASP A 558 22.58 -17.04 -18.97
C ASP A 558 22.28 -18.40 -18.33
N GLN A 559 23.15 -18.83 -17.43
CA GLN A 559 22.85 -19.93 -16.51
C GLN A 559 21.97 -19.46 -15.35
N PHE A 560 21.38 -20.40 -14.60
CA PHE A 560 20.62 -20.06 -13.41
C PHE A 560 21.47 -19.22 -12.42
N PRO A 561 21.02 -18.02 -12.04
CA PRO A 561 21.81 -17.08 -11.22
C PRO A 561 21.82 -17.48 -9.74
N CYS A 562 22.53 -18.56 -9.40
CA CYS A 562 22.62 -19.12 -8.04
C CYS A 562 23.08 -18.13 -6.97
N TRP A 563 23.75 -17.04 -7.35
CA TRP A 563 24.19 -15.99 -6.42
C TRP A 563 23.02 -15.19 -5.83
N LEU A 564 21.82 -15.22 -6.44
CA LEU A 564 20.60 -14.63 -5.87
C LEU A 564 20.20 -15.27 -4.52
N LYS A 565 20.73 -16.46 -4.19
CA LYS A 565 20.52 -17.10 -2.88
C LYS A 565 21.03 -16.28 -1.69
N ASN A 566 21.90 -15.31 -1.94
CA ASN A 566 22.46 -14.47 -0.89
C ASN A 566 21.52 -13.31 -0.50
N ILE A 567 20.42 -13.10 -1.22
CA ILE A 567 19.43 -12.06 -0.95
C ILE A 567 18.29 -12.67 -0.13
N SER A 568 18.40 -12.61 1.20
CA SER A 568 17.42 -13.26 2.10
C SER A 568 16.04 -12.59 2.11
N THR A 569 15.95 -11.36 1.62
CA THR A 569 14.72 -10.55 1.49
C THR A 569 13.91 -10.89 0.24
N LEU A 570 14.46 -11.68 -0.69
CA LEU A 570 13.81 -11.94 -1.97
C LEU A 570 12.50 -12.72 -1.75
N ARG A 571 11.39 -12.12 -2.19
CA ARG A 571 10.03 -12.65 -2.12
C ARG A 571 9.53 -13.11 -3.49
N ILE A 572 9.92 -12.43 -4.55
CA ILE A 572 9.42 -12.69 -5.91
C ILE A 572 10.61 -12.75 -6.87
N LEU A 573 10.69 -13.87 -7.60
CA LEU A 573 11.71 -14.10 -8.62
C LEU A 573 11.04 -14.63 -9.89
N VAL A 574 11.02 -13.80 -10.94
CA VAL A 574 10.40 -14.11 -12.23
C VAL A 574 11.43 -13.98 -13.34
N LEU A 575 11.85 -15.13 -13.88
CA LEU A 575 12.80 -15.27 -14.99
C LEU A 575 12.15 -15.83 -16.26
N GLY A 576 10.82 -15.99 -16.26
CA GLY A 576 10.08 -16.67 -17.31
C GLY A 576 10.26 -16.10 -18.72
N SER A 577 9.99 -16.89 -19.76
CA SER A 577 10.05 -16.49 -21.18
C SER A 577 11.37 -15.82 -21.58
N ASN A 578 12.46 -16.55 -21.40
CA ASN A 578 13.82 -16.10 -21.73
C ASN A 578 14.61 -17.23 -22.40
N LYS A 579 15.94 -17.11 -22.48
CA LYS A 579 16.86 -18.12 -23.01
C LYS A 579 17.80 -18.66 -21.95
N PHE A 580 17.39 -18.66 -20.67
CA PHE A 580 18.21 -19.25 -19.61
C PHE A 580 18.40 -20.75 -19.84
N HIS A 581 19.54 -21.29 -19.41
CA HIS A 581 19.90 -22.68 -19.68
C HIS A 581 20.72 -23.33 -18.56
N GLY A 582 20.94 -24.65 -18.67
CA GLY A 582 21.69 -25.44 -17.70
C GLY A 582 20.87 -25.78 -16.45
N SER A 583 21.50 -26.50 -15.51
CA SER A 583 20.81 -27.00 -14.32
C SER A 583 20.69 -25.97 -13.20
N LEU A 584 19.69 -26.13 -12.34
CA LEU A 584 19.49 -25.31 -11.12
C LEU A 584 20.50 -25.63 -10.00
N LYS A 585 21.53 -26.44 -10.24
CA LYS A 585 22.49 -26.84 -9.20
C LYS A 585 23.35 -25.66 -8.77
N CYS A 586 23.29 -25.33 -7.47
CA CYS A 586 24.14 -24.32 -6.86
C CYS A 586 25.29 -24.96 -6.06
N SER A 587 26.51 -24.46 -6.23
CA SER A 587 27.67 -24.88 -5.42
C SER A 587 27.64 -24.25 -4.01
N GLY A 588 28.13 -24.96 -2.99
CA GLY A 588 28.28 -24.48 -1.60
C GLY A 588 27.23 -24.98 -0.59
N THR A 589 27.14 -24.33 0.59
CA THR A 589 26.18 -24.62 1.68
C THR A 589 24.71 -24.51 1.24
N LYS A 590 23.78 -25.08 2.06
CA LYS A 590 22.32 -25.08 1.82
C LYS A 590 21.84 -23.73 1.30
N VAL A 591 21.18 -23.75 0.14
CA VAL A 591 20.53 -22.59 -0.50
C VAL A 591 19.36 -22.17 0.39
N ALA A 592 19.26 -20.88 0.77
CA ALA A 592 18.22 -20.40 1.66
C ALA A 592 17.51 -19.15 1.09
N TRP A 593 16.25 -19.30 0.68
CA TRP A 593 15.35 -18.18 0.39
C TRP A 593 14.16 -18.19 1.37
N PRO A 594 14.33 -17.66 2.60
CA PRO A 594 13.33 -17.80 3.64
C PRO A 594 12.01 -17.08 3.35
N GLN A 595 12.03 -16.05 2.50
CA GLN A 595 10.88 -15.19 2.23
C GLN A 595 10.23 -15.44 0.86
N LEU A 596 10.72 -16.39 0.06
CA LEU A 596 10.23 -16.58 -1.31
C LEU A 596 8.77 -17.03 -1.34
N GLN A 597 7.96 -16.31 -2.13
CA GLN A 597 6.52 -16.49 -2.33
C GLN A 597 6.23 -16.90 -3.78
N ILE A 598 6.82 -16.21 -4.76
CA ILE A 598 6.59 -16.46 -6.19
C ILE A 598 7.94 -16.79 -6.86
N PHE A 599 7.99 -17.95 -7.52
CA PHE A 599 9.14 -18.44 -8.24
C PHE A 599 8.74 -18.93 -9.63
N ASP A 600 9.07 -18.17 -10.65
CA ASP A 600 8.67 -18.43 -12.03
C ASP A 600 9.91 -18.49 -12.95
N LEU A 601 10.16 -19.68 -13.50
CA LEU A 601 11.21 -19.98 -14.46
C LEU A 601 10.66 -20.45 -15.81
N ALA A 602 9.36 -20.29 -16.04
CA ALA A 602 8.65 -20.89 -17.16
C ALA A 602 9.25 -20.52 -18.53
N SER A 603 9.06 -21.35 -19.55
CA SER A 603 9.43 -21.03 -20.94
C SER A 603 10.90 -20.62 -21.10
N ASN A 604 11.81 -21.52 -20.69
CA ASN A 604 13.26 -21.35 -20.79
C ASN A 604 13.91 -22.65 -21.32
N ASN A 605 15.24 -22.73 -21.30
CA ASN A 605 16.02 -23.92 -21.68
C ASN A 605 16.71 -24.57 -20.48
N PHE A 606 16.17 -24.45 -19.26
CA PHE A 606 16.75 -25.11 -18.09
C PHE A 606 16.66 -26.63 -18.21
N ASP A 607 17.68 -27.35 -17.72
CA ASP A 607 17.81 -28.80 -17.82
C ASP A 607 18.19 -29.46 -16.49
N GLY A 608 18.30 -30.79 -16.51
CA GLY A 608 18.67 -31.59 -15.35
C GLY A 608 17.56 -31.72 -14.31
N ARG A 609 17.92 -32.23 -13.13
CA ARG A 609 16.98 -32.50 -12.03
C ARG A 609 16.76 -31.27 -11.16
N ILE A 610 15.52 -31.11 -10.67
CA ILE A 610 15.18 -30.08 -9.68
C ILE A 610 15.89 -30.39 -8.34
N PRO A 611 16.67 -29.46 -7.75
CA PRO A 611 17.32 -29.66 -6.46
C PRO A 611 16.32 -29.63 -5.31
N MET A 612 16.22 -30.74 -4.57
CA MET A 612 15.31 -30.87 -3.42
C MET A 612 15.60 -29.84 -2.31
N SER A 613 16.87 -29.46 -2.14
CA SER A 613 17.33 -28.52 -1.12
C SER A 613 16.75 -27.10 -1.22
N PHE A 614 16.18 -26.70 -2.36
CA PHE A 614 15.59 -25.36 -2.51
C PHE A 614 14.37 -25.22 -1.59
N PHE A 615 13.47 -26.20 -1.64
CA PHE A 615 12.15 -26.14 -1.01
C PHE A 615 12.21 -26.31 0.52
N GLU A 616 13.28 -26.91 1.05
CA GLU A 616 13.50 -27.04 2.51
C GLU A 616 13.64 -25.69 3.23
N THR A 617 13.86 -24.59 2.49
CA THR A 617 14.21 -23.29 3.08
C THR A 617 13.17 -22.20 2.90
N TRP A 618 12.11 -22.44 2.14
CA TRP A 618 11.10 -21.42 1.81
C TRP A 618 10.07 -21.25 2.91
N LYS A 619 10.51 -20.70 4.05
CA LYS A 619 9.68 -20.61 5.27
C LYS A 619 8.35 -19.88 5.04
N ALA A 620 8.32 -18.89 4.16
CA ALA A 620 7.10 -18.16 3.79
C ALA A 620 6.00 -19.05 3.18
N THR A 621 6.37 -20.12 2.46
CA THR A 621 5.43 -21.03 1.77
C THR A 621 5.16 -22.33 2.54
N MET A 622 5.85 -22.56 3.66
CA MET A 622 5.70 -23.75 4.52
C MET A 622 4.72 -23.58 5.71
N ALA A 623 3.89 -22.53 5.74
CA ALA A 623 3.14 -22.09 6.94
C ALA A 623 2.46 -23.22 7.76
N HIS A 624 2.62 -23.17 9.10
CA HIS A 624 2.11 -24.17 10.06
C HIS A 624 0.70 -23.83 10.58
N GLU A 625 -0.14 -24.85 10.74
CA GLU A 625 -1.54 -24.75 11.21
C GLU A 625 -1.71 -24.31 12.69
N ASN A 626 -0.64 -24.21 13.49
CA ASN A 626 -0.71 -24.01 14.95
C ASN A 626 -0.36 -22.59 15.47
N ASP A 627 0.04 -21.64 14.61
CA ASP A 627 0.22 -20.25 15.04
C ASP A 627 -1.12 -19.51 14.96
N GLY A 628 -1.92 -19.64 16.02
CA GLY A 628 -3.04 -18.74 16.27
C GLY A 628 -2.51 -17.32 16.39
N ILE A 629 -3.02 -16.43 15.52
CA ILE A 629 -2.61 -15.03 15.30
C ILE A 629 -1.39 -14.90 14.35
N ASN A 630 -1.67 -14.45 13.12
CA ASN A 630 -0.78 -14.14 11.98
C ASN A 630 -0.41 -15.30 11.04
N LYS A 631 -1.37 -15.72 10.21
CA LYS A 631 -1.07 -16.32 8.90
C LYS A 631 -0.18 -15.35 8.12
N SER A 632 1.07 -15.77 7.87
CA SER A 632 2.21 -15.03 7.30
C SER A 632 2.84 -13.97 8.22
N ARG A 633 4.14 -14.13 8.52
CA ARG A 633 4.98 -13.08 9.14
C ARG A 633 5.29 -11.91 8.20
N LEU A 634 4.80 -11.97 6.96
CA LEU A 634 5.12 -11.02 5.89
C LEU A 634 3.90 -10.13 5.64
N GLY A 635 4.11 -8.81 5.56
CA GLY A 635 3.06 -7.87 5.17
C GLY A 635 2.79 -7.86 3.65
N PRO A 636 1.74 -7.16 3.20
CA PRO A 636 1.55 -6.89 1.77
C PRO A 636 2.77 -6.16 1.18
N LEU A 637 3.08 -6.41 -0.09
CA LEU A 637 4.18 -5.75 -0.80
C LEU A 637 3.79 -4.31 -1.18
N ILE A 638 3.99 -3.40 -0.24
CA ILE A 638 3.76 -1.96 -0.37
C ILE A 638 5.02 -1.24 0.06
N PHE A 639 5.54 -0.37 -0.80
CA PHE A 639 6.66 0.49 -0.47
C PHE A 639 6.14 1.87 -0.06
N GLN A 640 6.46 2.28 1.17
CA GLN A 640 6.14 3.62 1.66
C GLN A 640 7.28 4.58 1.28
N ILE A 641 6.93 5.69 0.66
CA ILE A 641 7.89 6.69 0.20
C ILE A 641 8.27 7.57 1.39
N GLN A 642 9.58 7.73 1.62
CA GLN A 642 10.10 8.52 2.73
C GLN A 642 10.05 10.01 2.37
N LYS A 643 9.23 10.81 3.07
CA LYS A 643 9.14 12.26 2.82
C LYS A 643 10.33 12.99 3.47
N PHE A 644 10.67 14.18 2.97
CA PHE A 644 11.81 14.97 3.49
C PHE A 644 11.72 15.29 5.00
N GLY A 645 10.51 15.36 5.59
CA GLY A 645 10.30 15.60 7.03
C GLY A 645 10.48 14.37 7.92
N ASP A 646 10.30 13.15 7.38
CA ASP A 646 10.42 11.90 8.14
C ASP A 646 11.88 11.54 8.44
N LEU A 647 12.83 12.16 7.73
CA LEU A 647 14.28 11.96 7.90
C LEU A 647 14.82 12.55 9.21
N TYR A 648 14.11 13.51 9.82
CA TYR A 648 14.51 14.15 11.08
C TYR A 648 13.83 13.54 12.32
N ASN A 649 12.66 12.91 12.17
CA ASN A 649 11.88 12.35 13.28
C ASN A 649 11.83 10.82 13.24
N ARG A 650 12.94 10.15 13.61
CA ARG A 650 13.01 8.68 13.72
C ARG A 650 12.08 8.07 14.79
N ALA A 651 11.43 8.88 15.63
CA ALA A 651 10.57 8.42 16.72
C ALA A 651 9.07 8.35 16.37
N ALA A 652 8.63 8.89 15.21
CA ALA A 652 7.23 8.87 14.79
C ALA A 652 6.93 7.75 13.79
N VAL A 653 7.27 6.50 14.14
CA VAL A 653 6.65 5.33 13.50
C VAL A 653 5.36 5.04 14.26
N LEU A 654 4.39 5.93 14.12
CA LEU A 654 3.03 5.69 14.60
C LEU A 654 2.12 5.47 13.40
N LYS A 655 1.19 4.54 13.63
CA LYS A 655 0.31 3.85 12.69
C LYS A 655 -0.35 4.80 11.65
N PRO A 656 -0.66 4.30 10.44
CA PRO A 656 -1.24 5.10 9.36
C PRO A 656 -2.67 5.51 9.72
N SER A 657 -2.83 6.67 10.35
CA SER A 657 -4.13 7.30 10.59
C SER A 657 -4.52 8.32 9.51
N GLU A 658 -3.68 8.51 8.49
CA GLU A 658 -4.12 9.10 7.24
C GLU A 658 -3.78 8.15 6.07
N PRO A 659 -4.68 7.98 5.08
CA PRO A 659 -4.35 7.37 3.80
C PRO A 659 -3.33 8.20 2.97
N SER A 660 -2.79 9.30 3.52
CA SER A 660 -1.98 10.33 2.85
C SER A 660 -0.47 10.03 2.78
N GLY A 661 -0.05 8.81 3.18
CA GLY A 661 1.28 8.29 2.86
C GLY A 661 1.37 7.99 1.37
N LEU A 662 2.34 8.56 0.66
CA LEU A 662 2.59 8.20 -0.73
C LEU A 662 3.19 6.78 -0.74
N TYR A 663 2.61 5.87 -1.53
CA TYR A 663 3.06 4.48 -1.59
C TYR A 663 3.12 3.97 -3.03
N TYR A 664 3.94 2.95 -3.25
CA TYR A 664 3.97 2.17 -4.48
C TYR A 664 3.52 0.74 -4.19
N GLN A 665 2.59 0.23 -4.99
CA GLN A 665 2.10 -1.14 -4.88
C GLN A 665 2.89 -2.05 -5.82
N GLY A 666 3.54 -3.08 -5.29
CA GLY A 666 4.20 -4.07 -6.14
C GLY A 666 3.21 -4.77 -7.05
N LYS A 667 3.61 -5.03 -8.30
CA LYS A 667 2.81 -5.73 -9.31
C LYS A 667 3.60 -6.87 -9.93
N VAL A 668 2.97 -8.01 -10.22
CA VAL A 668 3.65 -9.13 -10.91
C VAL A 668 2.67 -9.87 -11.81
N THR A 669 3.11 -10.25 -13.00
CA THR A 669 2.32 -11.13 -13.88
C THR A 669 2.65 -12.59 -13.60
N ILE A 670 1.66 -13.37 -13.20
CA ILE A 670 1.76 -14.82 -13.03
C ILE A 670 0.85 -15.55 -14.01
N THR A 671 1.14 -16.81 -14.27
CA THR A 671 0.25 -17.68 -15.06
C THR A 671 -0.55 -18.56 -14.11
N SER A 672 -1.87 -18.47 -14.16
CA SER A 672 -2.79 -19.29 -13.38
C SER A 672 -3.99 -19.68 -14.24
N LYS A 673 -4.40 -20.96 -14.16
CA LYS A 673 -5.54 -21.48 -14.95
C LYS A 673 -5.40 -21.19 -16.46
N GLU A 674 -4.19 -21.36 -17.01
CA GLU A 674 -3.87 -21.08 -18.42
C GLU A 674 -4.09 -19.61 -18.85
N LYS A 675 -4.18 -18.69 -17.89
CA LYS A 675 -4.33 -17.25 -18.12
C LYS A 675 -3.21 -16.48 -17.42
N GLN A 676 -2.75 -15.41 -18.05
CA GLN A 676 -1.88 -14.44 -17.38
C GLN A 676 -2.73 -13.52 -16.51
N ILE A 677 -2.34 -13.37 -15.25
CA ILE A 677 -3.00 -12.53 -14.26
C ILE A 677 -1.94 -11.57 -13.71
N GLU A 678 -2.22 -10.27 -13.77
CA GLU A 678 -1.43 -9.28 -13.06
C GLU A 678 -1.95 -9.15 -11.63
N LEU A 679 -1.11 -9.47 -10.66
CA LEU A 679 -1.39 -9.27 -9.25
C LEU A 679 -0.89 -7.87 -8.85
N VAL A 680 -1.80 -6.99 -8.46
CA VAL A 680 -1.49 -5.69 -7.86
C VAL A 680 -1.67 -5.80 -6.34
N LYS A 681 -0.81 -5.13 -5.55
CA LYS A 681 -0.83 -5.21 -4.07
C LYS A 681 -0.72 -6.66 -3.59
N ILE A 682 0.40 -7.28 -3.93
CA ILE A 682 0.63 -8.71 -3.76
C ILE A 682 0.50 -9.10 -2.28
N LEU A 683 -0.58 -9.81 -1.99
CA LEU A 683 -0.89 -10.30 -0.65
C LEU A 683 -0.02 -11.53 -0.33
N PRO A 684 0.36 -11.75 0.94
CA PRO A 684 1.20 -12.88 1.35
C PRO A 684 0.61 -14.27 1.04
N ILE A 685 -0.70 -14.35 0.80
CA ILE A 685 -1.41 -15.59 0.46
C ILE A 685 -1.11 -16.09 -0.95
N TYR A 686 -0.68 -15.21 -1.86
CA TYR A 686 -0.37 -15.59 -3.24
C TYR A 686 1.03 -16.17 -3.34
N THR A 687 1.10 -17.48 -3.51
CA THR A 687 2.34 -18.24 -3.61
C THR A 687 2.31 -19.12 -4.86
N ALA A 688 3.34 -19.07 -5.68
CA ALA A 688 3.32 -19.72 -6.98
C ALA A 688 4.69 -20.29 -7.34
N VAL A 689 4.68 -21.50 -7.91
CA VAL A 689 5.84 -22.11 -8.56
C VAL A 689 5.46 -22.46 -10.00
N ASP A 690 6.13 -21.83 -10.96
CA ASP A 690 6.00 -22.14 -12.38
C ASP A 690 7.36 -22.53 -12.96
N LEU A 691 7.50 -23.79 -13.33
CA LEU A 691 8.68 -24.37 -13.99
C LEU A 691 8.34 -24.92 -15.38
N SER A 692 7.18 -24.55 -15.92
CA SER A 692 6.67 -25.11 -17.17
C SER A 692 7.54 -24.79 -18.38
N CYS A 693 7.35 -25.53 -19.48
CA CYS A 693 8.00 -25.25 -20.76
C CYS A 693 9.53 -25.15 -20.65
N ASN A 694 10.15 -26.15 -20.05
CA ASN A 694 11.60 -26.28 -19.89
C ASN A 694 12.06 -27.69 -20.31
N LYS A 695 13.29 -28.08 -19.95
CA LYS A 695 13.87 -29.40 -20.22
C LYS A 695 14.22 -30.13 -18.93
N PHE A 696 13.48 -29.87 -17.84
CA PHE A 696 13.72 -30.53 -16.57
C PHE A 696 13.43 -32.03 -16.67
N GLU A 697 14.27 -32.83 -16.04
CA GLU A 697 14.21 -34.30 -16.09
C GLU A 697 14.27 -34.92 -14.68
N GLY A 698 14.10 -36.24 -14.61
CA GLY A 698 14.08 -37.00 -13.36
C GLY A 698 12.72 -37.02 -12.69
N VAL A 699 12.67 -37.40 -11.42
CA VAL A 699 11.42 -37.50 -10.67
C VAL A 699 11.00 -36.15 -10.09
N ILE A 700 9.69 -35.94 -9.93
CA ILE A 700 9.17 -34.79 -9.17
C ILE A 700 9.58 -34.98 -7.69
N PRO A 701 10.31 -34.03 -7.07
CA PRO A 701 10.71 -34.11 -5.67
C PRO A 701 9.52 -34.23 -4.70
N GLN A 702 9.66 -35.05 -3.65
CA GLN A 702 8.60 -35.19 -2.64
C GLN A 702 8.47 -33.94 -1.76
N GLU A 703 9.52 -33.14 -1.68
CA GLU A 703 9.67 -31.91 -0.88
C GLU A 703 8.74 -30.79 -1.33
N PHE A 704 8.16 -30.85 -2.53
CA PHE A 704 7.05 -29.95 -2.91
C PHE A 704 5.90 -30.02 -1.90
N GLY A 705 5.67 -31.20 -1.32
CA GLY A 705 4.66 -31.39 -0.26
C GLY A 705 4.98 -30.73 1.09
N LEU A 706 6.11 -30.03 1.23
CA LEU A 706 6.41 -29.17 2.39
C LEU A 706 5.79 -27.77 2.22
N LEU A 707 5.51 -27.35 0.99
CA LEU A 707 5.01 -26.02 0.66
C LEU A 707 3.48 -25.94 0.87
N ASN A 708 3.04 -26.12 2.11
CA ASN A 708 1.62 -26.26 2.44
C ASN A 708 0.76 -25.04 2.08
N ALA A 709 1.38 -23.86 2.01
CA ALA A 709 0.71 -22.62 1.63
C ALA A 709 0.78 -22.33 0.12
N LEU A 710 1.27 -23.27 -0.71
CA LEU A 710 1.41 -23.09 -2.15
C LEU A 710 0.05 -23.01 -2.84
N TYR A 711 -0.16 -21.96 -3.63
CA TYR A 711 -1.43 -21.68 -4.31
C TYR A 711 -1.45 -22.19 -5.75
N ILE A 712 -0.33 -22.05 -6.48
CA ILE A 712 -0.18 -22.50 -7.88
C ILE A 712 1.08 -23.36 -8.03
N LEU A 713 0.94 -24.52 -8.66
CA LEU A 713 2.06 -25.36 -9.10
C LEU A 713 1.91 -25.73 -10.58
N ASN A 714 2.85 -25.29 -11.40
CA ASN A 714 2.91 -25.61 -12.82
C ASN A 714 4.26 -26.23 -13.19
N LEU A 715 4.25 -27.51 -13.58
CA LEU A 715 5.40 -28.30 -14.01
C LEU A 715 5.23 -28.83 -15.45
N SER A 716 4.25 -28.32 -16.20
CA SER A 716 3.89 -28.87 -17.50
C SER A 716 4.98 -28.67 -18.55
N HIS A 717 4.91 -29.43 -19.65
CA HIS A 717 5.85 -29.34 -20.77
C HIS A 717 7.32 -29.46 -20.33
N ASN A 718 7.64 -30.59 -19.70
CA ASN A 718 8.99 -30.97 -19.27
C ASN A 718 9.24 -32.46 -19.60
N ALA A 719 10.30 -33.04 -19.07
CA ALA A 719 10.66 -34.45 -19.21
C ALA A 719 10.63 -35.20 -17.85
N PHE A 720 9.72 -34.85 -16.95
CA PHE A 720 9.60 -35.53 -15.66
C PHE A 720 9.16 -36.98 -15.82
N LEU A 721 9.77 -37.87 -15.06
CA LEU A 721 9.61 -39.33 -15.09
C LEU A 721 9.17 -39.85 -13.71
N GLY A 722 8.77 -41.12 -13.65
CA GLY A 722 8.36 -41.76 -12.39
C GLY A 722 6.97 -41.34 -11.91
N PRO A 723 6.59 -41.72 -10.67
CA PRO A 723 5.25 -41.48 -10.15
C PRO A 723 5.05 -40.04 -9.67
N ILE A 724 3.78 -39.59 -9.70
CA ILE A 724 3.35 -38.38 -9.00
C ILE A 724 3.55 -38.60 -7.48
N PRO A 725 4.28 -37.73 -6.76
CA PRO A 725 4.47 -37.89 -5.32
C PRO A 725 3.17 -37.79 -4.53
N SER A 726 2.94 -38.74 -3.62
CA SER A 726 1.78 -38.68 -2.71
C SER A 726 1.82 -37.48 -1.76
N SER A 727 3.01 -36.92 -1.51
CA SER A 727 3.21 -35.73 -0.67
C SER A 727 2.56 -34.47 -1.24
N LEU A 728 2.26 -34.41 -2.55
CA LEU A 728 1.52 -33.29 -3.14
C LEU A 728 0.13 -33.12 -2.51
N GLY A 729 -0.46 -34.19 -1.95
CA GLY A 729 -1.72 -34.13 -1.21
C GLY A 729 -1.68 -33.36 0.12
N ASN A 730 -0.50 -32.87 0.54
CA ASN A 730 -0.35 -32.04 1.75
C ASN A 730 -0.61 -30.54 1.49
N MET A 731 -0.57 -30.09 0.24
CA MET A 731 -0.68 -28.67 -0.13
C MET A 731 -2.14 -28.19 -0.15
N LYS A 732 -2.79 -28.10 1.01
CA LYS A 732 -4.24 -27.89 1.14
C LYS A 732 -4.77 -26.60 0.52
N GLU A 733 -3.93 -25.58 0.39
CA GLU A 733 -4.28 -24.26 -0.18
C GLU A 733 -4.11 -24.21 -1.73
N LEU A 734 -3.71 -25.32 -2.36
CA LEU A 734 -3.43 -25.38 -3.79
C LEU A 734 -4.73 -25.19 -4.62
N GLU A 735 -4.75 -24.16 -5.44
CA GLU A 735 -5.86 -23.85 -6.35
C GLU A 735 -5.63 -24.42 -7.76
N SER A 736 -4.39 -24.42 -8.25
CA SER A 736 -4.05 -24.82 -9.63
C SER A 736 -2.86 -25.77 -9.67
N LEU A 737 -3.07 -26.95 -10.27
CA LEU A 737 -2.04 -27.97 -10.48
C LEU A 737 -1.96 -28.38 -11.96
N ASP A 738 -0.84 -28.12 -12.60
CA ASP A 738 -0.58 -28.57 -13.98
C ASP A 738 0.70 -29.40 -14.06
N LEU A 739 0.54 -30.68 -14.42
CA LEU A 739 1.61 -31.66 -14.64
C LEU A 739 1.57 -32.22 -16.07
N SER A 740 0.81 -31.58 -16.97
CA SER A 740 0.59 -32.09 -18.31
C SER A 740 1.85 -32.11 -19.17
N HIS A 741 1.84 -32.88 -20.26
CA HIS A 741 2.97 -32.96 -21.19
C HIS A 741 4.30 -33.31 -20.49
N ASN A 742 4.32 -34.46 -19.83
CA ASN A 742 5.49 -35.04 -19.18
C ASN A 742 5.54 -36.56 -19.47
N CYS A 743 6.49 -37.26 -18.86
CA CYS A 743 6.64 -38.71 -18.96
C CYS A 743 6.29 -39.43 -17.63
N LEU A 744 5.32 -38.90 -16.88
CA LEU A 744 4.94 -39.44 -15.56
C LEU A 744 4.27 -40.81 -15.71
N THR A 745 4.59 -41.73 -14.80
CA THR A 745 4.13 -43.13 -14.83
C THR A 745 3.46 -43.51 -13.51
N GLY A 746 2.86 -44.71 -13.43
CA GLY A 746 2.22 -45.19 -12.21
C GLY A 746 0.84 -44.58 -11.97
N ASN A 747 0.30 -44.79 -10.78
CA ASN A 747 -1.07 -44.39 -10.44
C ASN A 747 -1.13 -42.95 -9.96
N ILE A 748 -2.28 -42.29 -10.19
CA ILE A 748 -2.60 -41.01 -9.53
C ILE A 748 -2.76 -41.26 -8.02
N PRO A 749 -1.97 -40.63 -7.13
CA PRO A 749 -2.05 -40.86 -5.69
C PRO A 749 -3.40 -40.51 -5.10
N THR A 750 -3.94 -41.37 -4.24
CA THR A 750 -5.22 -41.11 -3.56
C THR A 750 -5.15 -39.89 -2.64
N GLN A 751 -3.97 -39.50 -2.17
CA GLN A 751 -3.76 -38.32 -1.33
C GLN A 751 -4.16 -37.01 -2.03
N ILE A 752 -4.15 -36.95 -3.37
CA ILE A 752 -4.59 -35.78 -4.14
C ILE A 752 -6.07 -35.47 -3.87
N THR A 753 -6.89 -36.46 -3.48
CA THR A 753 -8.30 -36.21 -3.14
C THR A 753 -8.48 -35.35 -1.87
N LYS A 754 -7.41 -35.10 -1.11
CA LYS A 754 -7.42 -34.20 0.06
C LYS A 754 -7.35 -32.71 -0.33
N LEU A 755 -7.03 -32.39 -1.58
CA LEU A 755 -6.90 -31.02 -2.07
C LEU A 755 -8.28 -30.43 -2.37
N THR A 756 -9.00 -30.01 -1.33
CA THR A 756 -10.38 -29.52 -1.44
C THR A 756 -10.49 -28.12 -2.05
N PHE A 757 -9.40 -27.34 -2.07
CA PHE A 757 -9.36 -26.00 -2.67
C PHE A 757 -9.00 -26.01 -4.16
N LEU A 758 -8.64 -27.18 -4.71
CA LEU A 758 -8.15 -27.32 -6.08
C LEU A 758 -9.24 -26.97 -7.10
N SER A 759 -9.04 -25.93 -7.90
CA SER A 759 -9.99 -25.48 -8.93
C SER A 759 -9.59 -25.90 -10.34
N VAL A 760 -8.32 -26.21 -10.56
CA VAL A 760 -7.78 -26.67 -11.84
C VAL A 760 -6.81 -27.82 -11.61
N ILE A 761 -7.01 -28.92 -12.33
CA ILE A 761 -6.02 -29.99 -12.47
C ILE A 761 -5.81 -30.32 -13.95
N ASN A 762 -4.57 -30.46 -14.37
CA ASN A 762 -4.23 -30.96 -15.71
C ASN A 762 -3.10 -32.00 -15.60
N LEU A 763 -3.44 -33.26 -15.90
CA LEU A 763 -2.55 -34.41 -15.91
C LEU A 763 -2.42 -35.00 -17.33
N SER A 764 -2.92 -34.30 -18.34
CA SER A 764 -3.00 -34.80 -19.71
C SER A 764 -1.62 -35.07 -20.32
N PHE A 765 -1.57 -35.96 -21.31
CA PHE A 765 -0.36 -36.32 -22.06
C PHE A 765 0.78 -36.76 -21.14
N ASN A 766 0.54 -37.87 -20.44
CA ASN A 766 1.49 -38.58 -19.58
C ASN A 766 1.33 -40.10 -19.81
N HIS A 767 2.00 -40.93 -19.00
CA HIS A 767 1.90 -42.40 -19.03
C HIS A 767 1.27 -42.96 -17.74
N LEU A 768 0.28 -42.25 -17.18
CA LEU A 768 -0.39 -42.65 -15.95
C LEU A 768 -1.30 -43.86 -16.18
N VAL A 769 -1.42 -44.70 -15.15
CA VAL A 769 -2.16 -45.96 -15.21
C VAL A 769 -3.10 -46.15 -14.02
N GLY A 770 -4.07 -47.06 -14.16
CA GLY A 770 -4.96 -47.44 -13.08
C GLY A 770 -6.19 -46.54 -12.93
N ARG A 771 -6.93 -46.74 -11.85
CA ARG A 771 -8.19 -46.04 -11.60
C ARG A 771 -7.95 -44.61 -11.13
N ILE A 772 -8.68 -43.65 -11.70
CA ILE A 772 -8.71 -42.26 -11.20
C ILE A 772 -9.28 -42.26 -9.76
N PRO A 773 -8.57 -41.69 -8.77
CA PRO A 773 -9.01 -41.66 -7.37
C PRO A 773 -10.40 -41.04 -7.18
N ILE A 774 -11.20 -41.64 -6.31
CA ILE A 774 -12.55 -41.16 -5.98
C ILE A 774 -12.46 -40.11 -4.88
N GLY A 775 -12.92 -38.90 -5.17
CA GLY A 775 -13.02 -37.75 -4.27
C GLY A 775 -13.82 -36.62 -4.92
N THR A 776 -14.68 -35.95 -4.15
CA THR A 776 -15.65 -34.96 -4.65
C THR A 776 -15.04 -33.93 -5.61
N GLN A 777 -13.86 -33.41 -5.31
CA GLN A 777 -13.20 -32.42 -6.16
C GLN A 777 -12.66 -33.03 -7.47
N ILE A 778 -12.04 -34.21 -7.42
CA ILE A 778 -11.39 -34.83 -8.59
C ILE A 778 -12.40 -35.22 -9.68
N GLN A 779 -13.59 -35.67 -9.29
CA GLN A 779 -14.65 -35.99 -10.25
C GLN A 779 -15.31 -34.74 -10.88
N SER A 780 -15.06 -33.54 -10.35
CA SER A 780 -15.62 -32.31 -10.93
C SER A 780 -14.88 -31.85 -12.19
N PHE A 781 -13.65 -32.32 -12.40
CA PHE A 781 -12.80 -31.89 -13.52
C PHE A 781 -13.18 -32.58 -14.84
N PRO A 782 -13.00 -31.88 -15.98
CA PRO A 782 -13.35 -32.43 -17.28
C PRO A 782 -12.43 -33.59 -17.69
N ALA A 783 -12.93 -34.49 -18.55
CA ALA A 783 -12.14 -35.60 -19.10
C ALA A 783 -10.88 -35.14 -19.85
N SER A 784 -10.86 -33.90 -20.35
CA SER A 784 -9.68 -33.30 -20.99
C SER A 784 -8.47 -33.22 -20.05
N SER A 785 -8.68 -33.02 -18.75
CA SER A 785 -7.62 -32.99 -17.74
C SER A 785 -6.83 -34.30 -17.62
N PHE A 786 -7.36 -35.41 -18.14
CA PHE A 786 -6.73 -36.74 -18.06
C PHE A 786 -6.39 -37.31 -19.44
N LYS A 787 -6.68 -36.58 -20.53
CA LYS A 787 -6.52 -37.02 -21.91
C LYS A 787 -5.09 -37.47 -22.21
N GLY A 788 -4.90 -38.46 -23.08
CA GLY A 788 -3.57 -38.92 -23.50
C GLY A 788 -2.84 -39.77 -22.46
N ASN A 789 -3.57 -40.38 -21.52
CA ASN A 789 -3.08 -41.40 -20.58
C ASN A 789 -3.84 -42.72 -20.82
N ASP A 790 -3.36 -43.56 -21.72
CA ASP A 790 -4.11 -44.75 -22.20
C ASP A 790 -4.38 -45.80 -21.12
N GLY A 791 -3.60 -45.79 -20.03
CA GLY A 791 -3.76 -46.72 -18.92
C GLY A 791 -4.74 -46.26 -17.83
N LEU A 792 -5.29 -45.05 -17.91
CA LEU A 792 -6.25 -44.54 -16.94
C LEU A 792 -7.68 -45.04 -17.21
N CYS A 793 -8.44 -45.28 -16.15
CA CYS A 793 -9.84 -45.68 -16.24
C CYS A 793 -10.67 -45.12 -15.07
N GLY A 794 -11.99 -45.13 -15.23
CA GLY A 794 -12.95 -44.58 -14.26
C GLY A 794 -13.28 -43.10 -14.51
N LEU A 795 -14.33 -42.61 -13.84
CA LEU A 795 -14.82 -41.24 -14.00
C LEU A 795 -13.71 -40.20 -13.72
N PRO A 796 -13.59 -39.14 -14.55
CA PRO A 796 -14.51 -38.68 -15.59
C PRO A 796 -14.32 -39.32 -16.99
N LEU A 797 -13.42 -40.31 -17.14
CA LEU A 797 -13.23 -41.01 -18.41
C LEU A 797 -14.36 -42.02 -18.66
N SER A 798 -14.67 -42.28 -19.93
CA SER A 798 -15.67 -43.27 -20.35
C SER A 798 -15.17 -44.72 -20.26
N GLN A 799 -13.88 -44.93 -19.96
CA GLN A 799 -13.24 -46.24 -19.92
C GLN A 799 -13.49 -46.93 -18.57
N ASN A 800 -14.13 -48.11 -18.59
CA ASN A 800 -14.41 -48.89 -17.38
C ASN A 800 -13.17 -49.67 -16.90
N CYS A 801 -12.89 -49.62 -15.60
CA CYS A 801 -11.83 -50.41 -14.98
C CYS A 801 -12.26 -51.87 -14.81
N SER A 802 -12.06 -52.71 -15.84
CA SER A 802 -12.21 -54.17 -15.72
C SER A 802 -10.91 -54.77 -15.16
N GLY A 803 -11.02 -55.57 -14.10
CA GLY A 803 -9.89 -56.02 -13.25
C GLY A 803 -8.76 -56.78 -13.96
N ASP A 804 -7.56 -56.59 -13.41
CA ASP A 804 -6.30 -57.32 -13.56
C ASP A 804 -5.83 -57.69 -14.98
N ARG A 805 -5.01 -56.81 -15.56
CA ARG A 805 -3.89 -57.24 -16.42
C ARG A 805 -2.57 -56.90 -15.75
N VAL A 806 -1.84 -57.96 -15.40
CA VAL A 806 -0.46 -57.98 -14.88
C VAL A 806 0.47 -57.14 -15.78
N PRO A 807 1.44 -56.38 -15.22
CA PRO A 807 2.38 -55.62 -16.03
C PRO A 807 3.34 -56.56 -16.77
N PRO A 808 3.63 -56.36 -18.07
CA PRO A 808 4.64 -57.16 -18.74
C PRO A 808 6.03 -56.74 -18.24
N THR A 809 6.68 -57.65 -17.53
CA THR A 809 8.13 -57.64 -17.30
C THR A 809 8.80 -58.30 -18.50
N SER A 810 9.64 -57.53 -19.20
CA SER A 810 10.95 -57.91 -19.74
C SER A 810 11.27 -57.09 -20.99
N ILE A 811 12.50 -56.57 -20.99
CA ILE A 811 13.16 -55.90 -22.09
C ILE A 811 13.29 -56.90 -23.24
N SER A 812 12.68 -56.61 -24.39
CA SER A 812 13.08 -57.18 -25.67
C SER A 812 13.34 -56.04 -26.65
N ASN A 813 14.49 -56.13 -27.30
CA ASN A 813 15.10 -55.12 -28.15
C ASN A 813 14.17 -54.55 -29.23
N ALA A 814 14.46 -53.29 -29.53
CA ALA A 814 14.01 -52.46 -30.64
C ALA A 814 13.49 -53.24 -31.86
N ASP A 815 12.23 -52.97 -32.21
CA ASP A 815 11.83 -52.82 -33.60
C ASP A 815 11.08 -51.50 -33.75
N THR A 816 11.72 -50.58 -34.46
CA THR A 816 11.18 -49.31 -34.93
C THR A 816 9.90 -49.53 -35.73
N LYS A 817 8.74 -49.26 -35.11
CA LYS A 817 7.54 -48.89 -35.85
C LYS A 817 7.18 -47.46 -35.49
N ASN A 818 7.63 -46.54 -36.35
CA ASN A 818 7.11 -45.18 -36.43
C ASN A 818 5.60 -45.26 -36.69
N SER A 819 4.78 -45.22 -35.64
CA SER A 819 3.36 -44.91 -35.77
C SER A 819 3.26 -43.41 -36.01
N ILE A 820 3.37 -43.02 -37.27
CA ILE A 820 3.01 -41.68 -37.73
C ILE A 820 1.53 -41.49 -37.40
N ASP A 821 1.22 -40.47 -36.60
CA ASP A 821 -0.16 -40.07 -36.34
C ASP A 821 -0.74 -39.42 -37.60
N TRP A 822 -1.36 -40.26 -38.44
CA TRP A 822 -1.93 -39.87 -39.72
C TRP A 822 -3.02 -38.80 -39.58
N ASN A 823 -3.61 -38.61 -38.40
CA ASN A 823 -4.62 -37.58 -38.21
C ASN A 823 -4.02 -36.17 -38.26
N PHE A 824 -2.83 -35.95 -37.67
CA PHE A 824 -2.17 -34.65 -37.71
C PHE A 824 -1.60 -34.33 -39.09
N ILE A 825 -0.94 -35.31 -39.71
CA ILE A 825 -0.38 -35.14 -41.06
C ILE A 825 -1.50 -35.03 -42.11
N SER A 826 -2.64 -35.71 -41.96
CA SER A 826 -3.75 -35.59 -42.92
C SER A 826 -4.44 -34.22 -42.87
N VAL A 827 -4.49 -33.57 -41.68
CA VAL A 827 -5.02 -32.21 -41.55
C VAL A 827 -4.05 -31.19 -42.14
N GLU A 828 -2.75 -31.31 -41.86
CA GLU A 828 -1.74 -30.41 -42.45
C GLU A 828 -1.61 -30.61 -43.96
N LEU A 829 -1.58 -31.86 -44.45
CA LEU A 829 -1.60 -32.15 -45.88
C LEU A 829 -2.92 -31.71 -46.52
N GLY A 830 -4.07 -31.96 -45.89
CA GLY A 830 -5.38 -31.57 -46.40
C GLY A 830 -5.54 -30.05 -46.49
N PHE A 831 -5.04 -29.31 -45.50
CA PHE A 831 -5.01 -27.85 -45.49
C PHE A 831 -4.04 -27.29 -46.55
N ALA A 832 -2.83 -27.85 -46.64
CA ALA A 832 -1.86 -27.46 -47.66
C ALA A 832 -2.36 -27.77 -49.09
N PHE A 833 -3.00 -28.91 -49.30
CA PHE A 833 -3.59 -29.31 -50.57
C PHE A 833 -4.82 -28.46 -50.90
N GLY A 834 -5.66 -28.14 -49.91
CA GLY A 834 -6.81 -27.25 -50.05
C GLY A 834 -6.42 -25.82 -50.41
N ILE A 835 -5.46 -25.23 -49.69
CA ILE A 835 -4.87 -23.94 -50.05
C ILE A 835 -4.20 -24.01 -51.41
N GLY A 836 -3.48 -25.08 -51.70
CA GLY A 836 -2.85 -25.32 -53.00
C GLY A 836 -3.85 -25.26 -54.14
N ILE A 837 -4.99 -25.96 -54.03
CA ILE A 837 -6.05 -25.95 -55.05
C ILE A 837 -6.61 -24.53 -55.25
N VAL A 838 -6.91 -23.81 -54.16
CA VAL A 838 -7.48 -22.46 -54.26
C VAL A 838 -6.47 -21.47 -54.83
N VAL A 839 -5.25 -21.44 -54.30
CA VAL A 839 -4.19 -20.51 -54.73
C VAL A 839 -3.73 -20.82 -56.16
N LEU A 840 -3.53 -22.08 -56.53
CA LEU A 840 -3.17 -22.46 -57.90
C LEU A 840 -4.29 -22.11 -58.89
N SER A 841 -5.56 -22.34 -58.52
CA SER A 841 -6.71 -21.94 -59.36
C SER A 841 -6.78 -20.43 -59.56
N LEU A 842 -6.47 -19.63 -58.53
CA LEU A 842 -6.42 -18.16 -58.62
C LEU A 842 -5.20 -17.64 -59.38
N VAL A 843 -4.06 -18.34 -59.35
CA VAL A 843 -2.84 -17.96 -60.07
C VAL A 843 -2.96 -18.29 -61.56
N PHE A 844 -3.45 -19.48 -61.91
CA PHE A 844 -3.42 -20.01 -63.28
C PHE A 844 -4.71 -19.77 -64.09
N TYR A 845 -5.87 -19.56 -63.46
CA TYR A 845 -7.13 -19.29 -64.19
C TYR A 845 -7.61 -17.84 -64.02
N LYS A 846 -7.39 -17.03 -65.07
CA LYS A 846 -7.75 -15.59 -65.11
C LYS A 846 -9.23 -15.32 -64.78
N SER A 847 -10.16 -16.16 -65.24
CA SER A 847 -11.59 -16.00 -64.98
C SER A 847 -11.97 -16.21 -63.52
N TRP A 848 -11.32 -17.15 -62.84
CA TRP A 848 -11.55 -17.42 -61.41
C TRP A 848 -10.95 -16.31 -60.54
N ARG A 849 -9.75 -15.83 -60.88
CA ARG A 849 -9.13 -14.67 -60.22
C ARG A 849 -10.03 -13.44 -60.25
N ILE A 850 -10.61 -13.12 -61.41
CA ILE A 850 -11.49 -11.96 -61.57
C ILE A 850 -12.79 -12.13 -60.75
N ARG A 851 -13.36 -13.33 -60.70
CA ARG A 851 -14.59 -13.60 -59.93
C ARG A 851 -14.36 -13.53 -58.42
N TYR A 852 -13.22 -14.06 -57.96
CA TYR A 852 -12.83 -14.02 -56.56
C TYR A 852 -12.64 -12.59 -56.06
N TRP A 853 -11.83 -11.78 -56.77
CA TRP A 853 -11.61 -10.38 -56.38
C TRP A 853 -12.88 -9.54 -56.43
N LYS A 854 -13.79 -9.78 -57.39
CA LYS A 854 -15.12 -9.14 -57.39
C LYS A 854 -15.93 -9.47 -56.15
N CYS A 855 -15.94 -10.73 -55.71
CA CYS A 855 -16.66 -11.14 -54.51
C CYS A 855 -16.04 -10.53 -53.24
N VAL A 856 -14.71 -10.46 -53.17
CA VAL A 856 -13.99 -9.80 -52.07
C VAL A 856 -14.30 -8.31 -52.03
N ASP A 857 -14.25 -7.62 -53.18
CA ASP A 857 -14.56 -6.19 -53.27
C ASP A 857 -16.02 -5.89 -52.88
N ASP A 858 -16.98 -6.73 -53.29
CA ASP A 858 -18.39 -6.58 -52.93
C ASP A 858 -18.62 -6.83 -51.42
N ILE A 859 -17.91 -7.79 -50.81
CA ILE A 859 -17.94 -8.01 -49.35
C ILE A 859 -17.35 -6.82 -48.60
N LEU A 860 -16.19 -6.30 -49.04
CA LEU A 860 -15.53 -5.16 -48.42
C LEU A 860 -16.38 -3.89 -48.50
N TYR A 861 -17.07 -3.67 -49.62
CA TYR A 861 -18.03 -2.57 -49.78
C TYR A 861 -19.17 -2.62 -48.77
N HIS A 862 -19.68 -3.82 -48.45
CA HIS A 862 -20.75 -3.99 -47.45
C HIS A 862 -20.28 -3.89 -46.00
N ILE A 863 -19.01 -4.22 -45.71
CA ILE A 863 -18.45 -4.16 -44.35
C ILE A 863 -17.95 -2.74 -44.02
N PHE A 864 -17.39 -2.01 -44.99
CA PHE A 864 -16.78 -0.70 -44.76
C PHE A 864 -17.55 0.42 -45.50
N PRO A 865 -18.41 1.19 -44.81
CA PRO A 865 -19.26 2.24 -45.44
C PRO A 865 -18.47 3.43 -46.03
N HIS A 866 -17.17 3.51 -45.72
CA HIS A 866 -16.24 4.52 -46.23
C HIS A 866 -15.53 4.11 -47.53
N LEU A 867 -15.79 2.91 -48.07
CA LEU A 867 -15.29 2.48 -49.38
C LEU A 867 -16.31 2.79 -50.48
N ASP A 868 -15.82 3.20 -51.65
CA ASP A 868 -16.63 3.38 -52.85
C ASP A 868 -15.92 2.85 -54.10
N PHE A 869 -16.68 2.52 -55.14
CA PHE A 869 -16.13 2.04 -56.40
C PHE A 869 -15.73 3.20 -57.31
N VAL A 870 -14.44 3.26 -57.64
CA VAL A 870 -13.87 4.24 -58.57
C VAL A 870 -13.44 3.54 -59.86
N TYR A 871 -13.79 4.12 -61.00
CA TYR A 871 -13.39 3.62 -62.32
C TYR A 871 -12.12 4.32 -62.78
N GLU A 872 -11.03 3.58 -62.92
CA GLU A 872 -9.76 4.08 -63.46
C GLU A 872 -9.56 3.62 -64.90
N ARG A 873 -9.13 4.54 -65.78
CA ARG A 873 -8.75 4.23 -67.16
C ARG A 873 -7.25 4.00 -67.25
N CYS A 874 -6.85 2.83 -67.72
CA CYS A 874 -5.46 2.53 -68.03
C CYS A 874 -5.38 2.05 -69.49
N GLY A 875 -4.99 2.93 -70.41
CA GLY A 875 -5.14 2.71 -71.86
C GLY A 875 -6.60 2.75 -72.32
N GLU A 876 -6.96 1.90 -73.29
CA GLU A 876 -8.34 1.79 -73.82
C GLU A 876 -9.32 1.03 -72.91
N GLN A 877 -8.87 0.55 -71.75
CA GLN A 877 -9.69 -0.26 -70.84
C GLN A 877 -9.97 0.47 -69.53
N SER A 878 -11.24 0.41 -69.08
CA SER A 878 -11.68 0.90 -67.77
C SER A 878 -11.76 -0.24 -66.76
N TYR A 879 -11.20 -0.01 -65.57
CA TYR A 879 -11.16 -0.97 -64.48
C TYR A 879 -11.92 -0.40 -63.27
N ARG A 880 -12.78 -1.22 -62.66
CA ARG A 880 -13.49 -0.89 -61.41
C ARG A 880 -12.58 -1.25 -60.23
N THR A 881 -12.28 -0.28 -59.36
CA THR A 881 -11.41 -0.46 -58.19
C THR A 881 -12.09 0.11 -56.94
N LEU A 882 -11.91 -0.54 -55.78
CA LEU A 882 -12.49 -0.10 -54.52
C LEU A 882 -11.49 0.84 -53.81
N ARG A 883 -11.90 2.06 -53.45
CA ARG A 883 -11.06 3.04 -52.75
C ARG A 883 -11.79 3.67 -51.56
N TRP A 884 -11.01 4.11 -50.58
CA TRP A 884 -11.52 4.94 -49.50
C TRP A 884 -12.03 6.27 -50.06
N LYS A 885 -13.22 6.68 -49.63
CA LYS A 885 -13.76 8.01 -49.94
C LYS A 885 -12.74 9.05 -49.47
N PRO A 886 -12.23 9.91 -50.36
CA PRO A 886 -11.52 11.10 -49.91
C PRO A 886 -12.53 11.97 -49.15
N TYR A 887 -12.17 12.44 -47.96
CA TYR A 887 -12.94 13.43 -47.22
C TYR A 887 -13.09 14.73 -48.00
#